data_AF-A0A261XZ94-F1
#
_entry.id   AF-A0A261XZ94-F1
#
_cell.length_a   1.000
_cell.length_b   1.000
_cell.length_c   1.000
_cell.angle_alpha   90.00
_cell.angle_beta   90.00
_cell.angle_gamma   90.00
#
_symmetry.space_group_name_H-M   'P 1'
#
loop_
_entity.id
_entity.type
_entity.pdbx_description
1 polymer ?
#
loop_
_entity_poly.entity_id
_entity_poly.type
_entity_poly.pdbx_seq_one_letter_code
_entity_poly.pdbx_strand_id
1 'polypeptide(L)'
;MSDYGSYSLGGAGGEHSNSSGGGDKKQQVMDQVRSELALANAQELINNYYVDASGSSASIISPSQAQNKALIAFVGTLGYGLTWEGSIFVSPLMARTKDFKWITVPGAILMSAGYALAGSSTQLWHLALTQGLIFGIGGSMVYFPALSVAPEYFERRRGAAMGFILSGAGMGGLIWSPVAGLLLDRLGARWALRTIGLLNLAISLPIALCAVPSRYTVWRPTLVNVNIARKPAFILQSVAACLQASGNAIPLNFVPAFSVALGYSAGFGAILLSVSNGVNSVSRIFMGLVGDSVGRQNTIIINSIGAALSVLVLWFLTVTSGANGLWIAFVILYGILAGGYNELFPTTVAEVFGTQAYASVNGFLYFVRGVGVLFGSPVAGAIVRRSPTDSSGSTSFHDFKWLVWYNGLLLLVTGVCVMGVRGFDALEKASKDTNIYVTQSSRQCDIPASWCKKSKSKFLVSGWSQKMEVQITTYREDPPGSKRSVTPKLPKTDSDISASDADDYSEHSMDSEQRHRVENGEFYEVDIGEDVKSDNKSQIIAALKLLKKFVGVKDIVSLRISLPAQLLEPIGNLEYWNYNDRPDYFAAMDTSDDPLERMLGVIRWLYTKDLKFATGKIIKPYNSILGEQFFCHWDVVEPQSDDHGNIKASMLSSEEGKARQMELNTTEDQEKVRVICINEQISHHPPVSAFHMACPKRGIEACGFDHITARFTGTTFKVGPGERNKGIYVTLRNRDDEEYQCTHPNASVAGWLRGHLYAAVADSTIVNCPRTGLRAVLEYKEERWLGKARFAIEGKIYKVNPKDESATATSFRQIPKKTTILAAINGSWRGEIKAKRLDTDEERLLLDMRTLECVPKVVKPIEEQDEMESRRIWNSVTTKILAHEFSQATKAKQAIEERQRQLAAERKQRNQAFVPIYFEEPVVDGKPVLTSQGKSKVAAMS
;
A
#
# COMPACT_ATOMS: atom_id res chain seq x y z
N MET A 1 6.14 -38.61 36.19
CA MET A 1 7.09 -38.04 37.15
C MET A 1 7.28 -36.58 36.74
N SER A 2 6.50 -35.66 37.30
CA SER A 2 6.67 -35.02 38.63
C SER A 2 7.80 -33.98 38.59
N ASP A 3 7.63 -32.70 38.94
CA ASP A 3 6.43 -32.01 39.48
C ASP A 3 6.47 -30.48 39.23
N TYR A 4 5.30 -29.85 39.35
CA TYR A 4 5.00 -28.45 39.71
C TYR A 4 6.04 -27.31 39.58
N GLY A 5 5.69 -26.32 38.75
CA GLY A 5 5.18 -25.03 39.26
C GLY A 5 6.14 -23.86 39.53
N SER A 6 5.88 -22.71 38.89
CA SER A 6 5.69 -21.40 39.56
C SER A 6 5.44 -20.25 38.56
N TYR A 7 4.49 -19.37 38.88
CA TYR A 7 4.31 -18.08 38.19
C TYR A 7 5.33 -17.06 38.71
N SER A 8 5.84 -16.19 37.82
CA SER A 8 6.54 -14.96 38.23
C SER A 8 6.41 -13.87 37.17
N LEU A 9 5.70 -12.79 37.51
CA LEU A 9 5.70 -11.53 36.78
C LEU A 9 6.95 -10.73 37.18
N GLY A 10 7.80 -10.43 36.20
CA GLY A 10 8.94 -9.53 36.30
C GLY A 10 9.67 -9.57 34.96
N GLY A 11 10.14 -8.48 34.38
CA GLY A 11 10.48 -7.16 34.90
C GLY A 11 11.58 -6.66 33.97
N ALA A 12 11.56 -5.39 33.56
CA ALA A 12 12.41 -4.94 32.46
C ALA A 12 13.92 -5.04 32.81
N GLY A 13 14.65 -5.86 32.04
CA GLY A 13 16.12 -5.94 32.05
C GLY A 13 16.61 -6.14 30.62
N GLY A 14 17.29 -5.15 30.05
CA GLY A 14 17.72 -5.17 28.66
C GLY A 14 19.13 -5.71 28.47
N GLU A 15 19.35 -6.48 27.39
CA GLU A 15 20.70 -6.85 26.96
C GLU A 15 21.16 -6.04 25.74
N HIS A 16 22.20 -5.25 25.95
CA HIS A 16 22.95 -4.55 24.91
C HIS A 16 24.01 -5.50 24.31
N SER A 17 23.74 -6.12 23.16
CA SER A 17 24.75 -6.91 22.43
C SER A 17 24.59 -6.86 20.89
N ASN A 18 24.89 -5.71 20.27
CA ASN A 18 25.27 -5.62 18.84
C ASN A 18 25.78 -4.21 18.46
N SER A 19 26.99 -3.84 18.91
CA SER A 19 27.59 -2.52 18.63
C SER A 19 28.62 -2.49 17.48
N SER A 20 29.26 -3.62 17.14
CA SER A 20 30.26 -3.69 16.08
C SER A 20 29.65 -3.52 14.68
N GLY A 21 28.68 -4.37 14.31
CA GLY A 21 28.01 -4.32 13.00
C GLY A 21 27.15 -3.08 12.75
N GLY A 22 26.99 -2.20 13.74
CA GLY A 22 26.28 -0.92 13.62
C GLY A 22 27.18 0.25 13.19
N GLY A 23 28.49 0.17 13.42
CA GLY A 23 29.47 1.17 12.99
C GLY A 23 29.73 1.08 11.49
N ASP A 24 30.14 -0.09 11.02
CA ASP A 24 30.46 -0.34 9.60
C ASP A 24 29.30 -0.02 8.68
N LYS A 25 28.06 -0.39 9.05
CA LYS A 25 26.86 -0.08 8.25
C LYS A 25 26.57 1.41 8.18
N LYS A 26 26.88 2.18 9.23
CA LYS A 26 26.76 3.65 9.17
C LYS A 26 27.81 4.22 8.22
N GLN A 27 29.05 3.76 8.31
CA GLN A 27 30.12 4.21 7.41
C GLN A 27 29.78 3.87 5.94
N GLN A 28 29.31 2.65 5.67
CA GLN A 28 28.83 2.22 4.34
C GLN A 28 27.69 3.10 3.81
N VAL A 29 26.68 3.45 4.62
CA VAL A 29 25.63 4.42 4.23
C VAL A 29 26.23 5.78 3.89
N MET A 30 27.16 6.28 4.69
CA MET A 30 27.77 7.60 4.51
C MET A 30 28.58 7.66 3.21
N ASP A 31 29.41 6.65 2.97
CA ASP A 31 30.26 6.56 1.78
C ASP A 31 29.44 6.28 0.52
N GLN A 32 28.41 5.42 0.61
CA GLN A 32 27.52 5.09 -0.50
C GLN A 32 26.80 6.31 -1.07
N VAL A 33 26.29 7.21 -0.21
CA VAL A 33 25.54 8.37 -0.70
C VAL A 33 26.51 9.48 -1.19
N ARG A 34 27.68 9.62 -0.55
CA ARG A 34 28.62 10.72 -0.80
C ARG A 34 29.28 10.65 -2.18
N SER A 35 29.61 9.46 -2.65
CA SER A 35 30.18 9.22 -3.99
C SER A 35 29.18 9.45 -5.13
N GLU A 36 27.93 9.01 -4.96
CA GLU A 36 26.86 9.11 -5.95
C GLU A 36 26.45 10.57 -6.20
N LEU A 37 26.33 11.35 -5.13
CA LEU A 37 26.11 12.80 -5.26
C LEU A 37 27.29 13.52 -5.91
N ALA A 38 28.51 12.99 -5.79
CA ALA A 38 29.66 13.61 -6.44
C ALA A 38 29.54 13.56 -7.97
N LEU A 39 29.01 12.45 -8.52
CA LEU A 39 28.83 12.24 -9.95
C LEU A 39 27.60 12.99 -10.52
N ALA A 40 26.52 13.13 -9.75
CA ALA A 40 25.29 13.78 -10.21
C ALA A 40 25.48 15.24 -10.67
N ASN A 41 26.42 15.97 -10.06
CA ASN A 41 26.71 17.37 -10.41
C ASN A 41 27.63 17.53 -11.63
N ALA A 42 28.26 16.47 -12.14
CA ALA A 42 29.03 16.54 -13.40
C ALA A 42 28.11 16.84 -14.62
N GLN A 43 26.84 16.44 -14.53
CA GLN A 43 25.81 16.64 -15.54
C GLN A 43 25.63 18.13 -15.90
N GLU A 44 25.60 19.05 -14.93
CA GLU A 44 25.32 20.48 -15.18
C GLU A 44 26.44 21.14 -16.00
N LEU A 45 27.70 20.82 -15.72
CA LEU A 45 28.84 21.33 -16.50
C LEU A 45 28.82 20.82 -17.95
N ILE A 46 28.50 19.54 -18.15
CA ILE A 46 28.41 18.93 -19.48
C ILE A 46 27.32 19.62 -20.33
N ASN A 47 26.21 20.03 -19.70
CA ASN A 47 25.17 20.81 -20.40
C ASN A 47 25.63 22.23 -20.75
N ASN A 48 26.39 22.90 -19.87
CA ASN A 48 26.98 24.20 -20.19
C ASN A 48 27.99 24.10 -21.36
N TYR A 49 28.79 23.03 -21.43
CA TYR A 49 29.68 22.78 -22.57
C TYR A 49 28.93 22.65 -23.90
N TYR A 50 27.73 22.02 -23.94
CA TYR A 50 26.92 21.98 -25.16
C TYR A 50 26.41 23.36 -25.62
N VAL A 51 26.30 24.32 -24.70
CA VAL A 51 25.89 25.71 -25.00
C VAL A 51 27.08 26.53 -25.50
N ASP A 52 28.27 26.36 -24.91
CA ASP A 52 29.47 27.12 -25.25
C ASP A 52 30.22 26.56 -26.49
N ALA A 53 30.11 25.26 -26.77
CA ALA A 53 30.74 24.62 -27.93
C ALA A 53 30.09 24.96 -29.29
N SER A 54 29.07 25.85 -29.33
CA SER A 54 28.24 26.13 -30.51
C SER A 54 28.98 26.71 -31.73
N GLY A 55 30.26 27.05 -31.60
CA GLY A 55 31.13 27.57 -32.68
C GLY A 55 32.36 26.74 -32.98
N SER A 56 32.52 25.53 -32.42
CA SER A 56 33.75 24.73 -32.53
C SER A 56 33.53 23.38 -33.23
N SER A 57 34.53 22.92 -33.99
CA SER A 57 34.53 21.66 -34.74
C SER A 57 34.40 20.39 -33.88
N ALA A 58 34.39 20.53 -32.55
CA ALA A 58 34.28 19.46 -31.55
C ALA A 58 32.83 19.21 -31.07
N SER A 59 31.84 19.96 -31.56
CA SER A 59 30.43 19.79 -31.18
C SER A 59 29.86 18.41 -31.57
N ILE A 60 29.10 17.80 -30.65
CA ILE A 60 28.39 16.53 -30.87
C ILE A 60 27.11 16.72 -31.71
N ILE A 61 26.51 17.91 -31.64
CA ILE A 61 25.25 18.29 -32.31
C ILE A 61 25.51 19.34 -33.40
N SER A 62 24.59 19.47 -34.36
CA SER A 62 24.75 20.48 -35.43
C SER A 62 24.74 21.91 -34.88
N PRO A 63 25.43 22.87 -35.50
CA PRO A 63 25.39 24.28 -35.08
C PRO A 63 23.97 24.86 -35.01
N SER A 64 23.08 24.42 -35.89
CA SER A 64 21.65 24.79 -35.87
C SER A 64 20.89 24.25 -34.66
N GLN A 65 21.26 23.07 -34.14
CA GLN A 65 20.69 22.52 -32.91
C GLN A 65 21.31 23.15 -31.65
N ALA A 66 22.60 23.50 -31.70
CA ALA A 66 23.31 24.19 -30.62
C ALA A 66 22.68 25.56 -30.25
N GLN A 67 22.02 26.23 -31.21
CA GLN A 67 21.27 27.46 -30.96
C GLN A 67 20.02 27.26 -30.07
N ASN A 68 19.51 26.03 -29.92
CA ASN A 68 18.35 25.73 -29.06
C ASN A 68 18.76 25.54 -27.58
N LYS A 69 19.29 26.62 -26.98
CA LYS A 69 19.75 26.66 -25.59
C LYS A 69 18.70 26.18 -24.58
N ALA A 70 17.40 26.40 -24.86
CA ALA A 70 16.30 25.95 -24.00
C ALA A 70 16.15 24.42 -23.97
N LEU A 71 16.25 23.76 -25.12
CA LEU A 71 16.16 22.30 -25.21
C LEU A 71 17.44 21.62 -24.68
N ILE A 72 18.61 22.26 -24.80
CA ILE A 72 19.85 21.80 -24.16
C ILE A 72 19.73 21.87 -22.63
N ALA A 73 19.29 23.01 -22.08
CA ALA A 73 19.02 23.14 -20.65
C ALA A 73 17.98 22.12 -20.16
N PHE A 74 16.99 21.79 -21.00
CA PHE A 74 16.00 20.75 -20.70
C PHE A 74 16.61 19.34 -20.62
N VAL A 75 17.65 18.98 -21.38
CA VAL A 75 18.33 17.67 -21.23
C VAL A 75 18.90 17.52 -19.81
N GLY A 76 19.59 18.56 -19.32
CA GLY A 76 20.16 18.60 -17.98
C GLY A 76 19.11 18.54 -16.88
N THR A 77 18.08 19.40 -16.96
CA THR A 77 17.02 19.42 -15.95
C THR A 77 16.14 18.17 -16.01
N LEU A 78 15.96 17.53 -17.18
CA LEU A 78 15.28 16.24 -17.29
C LEU A 78 16.00 15.14 -16.53
N GLY A 79 17.33 15.02 -16.67
CA GLY A 79 18.12 14.01 -15.94
C GLY A 79 18.11 14.22 -14.43
N TYR A 80 18.31 15.48 -13.98
CA TYR A 80 18.30 15.81 -12.55
C TYR A 80 16.89 15.74 -11.94
N GLY A 81 15.88 16.20 -12.68
CA GLY A 81 14.47 16.11 -12.30
C GLY A 81 14.03 14.66 -12.14
N LEU A 82 14.25 13.80 -13.14
CA LEU A 82 13.91 12.37 -13.09
C LEU A 82 14.63 11.62 -11.97
N THR A 83 15.84 12.03 -11.57
CA THR A 83 16.53 11.48 -10.40
C THR A 83 15.69 11.62 -9.12
N TRP A 84 14.90 12.69 -9.01
CA TRP A 84 13.97 12.93 -7.91
C TRP A 84 12.53 12.48 -8.20
N GLU A 85 12.02 12.64 -9.43
CA GLU A 85 10.67 12.18 -9.82
C GLU A 85 10.53 10.66 -9.75
N GLY A 86 11.58 9.91 -10.12
CA GLY A 86 11.61 8.45 -10.06
C GLY A 86 11.35 7.87 -8.67
N SER A 87 11.45 8.69 -7.60
CA SER A 87 11.07 8.32 -6.23
C SER A 87 9.64 7.75 -6.12
N ILE A 88 8.70 8.16 -6.97
CA ILE A 88 7.33 7.60 -7.00
C ILE A 88 7.30 6.12 -7.42
N PHE A 89 8.29 5.66 -8.18
CA PHE A 89 8.46 4.28 -8.62
C PHE A 89 9.46 3.52 -7.73
N VAL A 90 10.56 4.16 -7.35
CA VAL A 90 11.64 3.57 -6.54
C VAL A 90 11.20 3.35 -5.08
N SER A 91 10.38 4.23 -4.48
CA SER A 91 9.86 4.02 -3.12
C SER A 91 8.99 2.74 -3.00
N PRO A 92 8.02 2.47 -3.91
CA PRO A 92 7.36 1.16 -4.01
C PRO A 92 8.29 -0.03 -4.26
N LEU A 93 9.36 0.16 -5.03
CA LEU A 93 10.31 -0.92 -5.32
C LEU A 93 11.15 -1.27 -4.08
N MET A 94 11.64 -0.26 -3.36
CA MET A 94 12.32 -0.44 -2.06
C MET A 94 11.42 -1.14 -1.03
N ALA A 95 10.14 -0.79 -0.96
CA ALA A 95 9.21 -1.41 -0.02
C ALA A 95 8.93 -2.91 -0.31
N ARG A 96 9.29 -3.41 -1.50
CA ARG A 96 9.09 -4.81 -1.93
C ARG A 96 10.39 -5.62 -1.97
N THR A 97 11.54 -4.97 -1.97
CA THR A 97 12.85 -5.59 -2.19
C THR A 97 13.63 -5.69 -0.87
N LYS A 98 14.00 -6.92 -0.48
CA LYS A 98 14.73 -7.20 0.78
C LYS A 98 16.18 -6.67 0.79
N ASP A 99 16.80 -6.57 -0.38
CA ASP A 99 18.20 -6.21 -0.57
C ASP A 99 18.32 -5.18 -1.70
N PHE A 100 18.69 -3.94 -1.36
CA PHE A 100 18.61 -2.81 -2.29
C PHE A 100 19.62 -2.88 -3.44
N LYS A 101 20.59 -3.81 -3.43
CA LYS A 101 21.49 -4.04 -4.58
C LYS A 101 20.75 -4.39 -5.87
N TRP A 102 19.57 -5.03 -5.77
CA TRP A 102 18.70 -5.33 -6.90
C TRP A 102 18.06 -4.09 -7.54
N ILE A 103 18.18 -2.92 -6.90
CA ILE A 103 17.73 -1.61 -7.40
C ILE A 103 18.95 -0.78 -7.80
N THR A 104 19.94 -0.67 -6.92
CA THR A 104 21.11 0.20 -7.12
C THR A 104 22.04 -0.34 -8.20
N VAL A 105 22.26 -1.65 -8.35
CA VAL A 105 23.19 -2.19 -9.38
C VAL A 105 22.66 -1.97 -10.81
N PRO A 106 21.39 -2.29 -11.15
CA PRO A 106 20.82 -1.88 -12.43
C PRO A 106 20.80 -0.35 -12.61
N GLY A 107 20.58 0.41 -11.53
CA GLY A 107 20.64 1.86 -11.54
C GLY A 107 22.01 2.41 -11.96
N ALA A 108 23.09 1.91 -11.36
CA ALA A 108 24.47 2.29 -11.65
C ALA A 108 24.86 1.96 -13.11
N ILE A 109 24.42 0.80 -13.61
CA ILE A 109 24.62 0.41 -15.02
C ILE A 109 23.86 1.35 -15.96
N LEU A 110 22.58 1.63 -15.70
CA LEU A 110 21.77 2.55 -16.52
C LEU A 110 22.33 3.97 -16.51
N MET A 111 22.70 4.49 -15.33
CA MET A 111 23.26 5.83 -15.18
C MET A 111 24.57 5.99 -15.98
N SER A 112 25.44 4.99 -15.90
CA SER A 112 26.70 4.94 -16.64
C SER A 112 26.50 4.79 -18.16
N ALA A 113 25.54 3.96 -18.57
CA ALA A 113 25.15 3.79 -19.96
C ALA A 113 24.59 5.09 -20.55
N GLY A 114 23.85 5.90 -19.76
CA GLY A 114 23.39 7.23 -20.16
C GLY A 114 24.53 8.13 -20.64
N TYR A 115 25.61 8.25 -19.86
CA TYR A 115 26.80 9.00 -20.29
C TYR A 115 27.54 8.36 -21.47
N ALA A 116 27.76 7.04 -21.44
CA ALA A 116 28.53 6.35 -22.48
C ALA A 116 27.85 6.39 -23.86
N LEU A 117 26.51 6.24 -23.89
CA LEU A 117 25.69 6.35 -25.10
C LEU A 117 25.60 7.80 -25.58
N ALA A 118 25.61 8.80 -24.69
CA ALA A 118 25.61 10.21 -25.08
C ALA A 118 26.81 10.57 -25.98
N GLY A 119 27.99 9.95 -25.77
CA GLY A 119 29.17 10.09 -26.63
C GLY A 119 28.99 9.58 -28.07
N SER A 120 27.94 8.82 -28.36
CA SER A 120 27.55 8.39 -29.71
C SER A 120 26.42 9.23 -30.33
N SER A 121 26.02 10.33 -29.67
CA SER A 121 24.95 11.19 -30.16
C SER A 121 25.32 11.96 -31.44
N THR A 122 24.29 12.30 -32.20
CA THR A 122 24.34 13.12 -33.42
C THR A 122 23.19 14.12 -33.52
N GLN A 123 22.12 13.93 -32.73
CA GLN A 123 20.95 14.78 -32.67
C GLN A 123 20.59 15.10 -31.21
N LEU A 124 20.03 16.27 -30.96
CA LEU A 124 19.70 16.74 -29.61
C LEU A 124 18.71 15.83 -28.84
N TRP A 125 17.83 15.09 -29.53
CA TRP A 125 16.95 14.12 -28.88
C TRP A 125 17.69 12.84 -28.41
N HIS A 126 18.85 12.49 -29.00
CA HIS A 126 19.70 11.41 -28.49
C HIS A 126 20.22 11.78 -27.10
N LEU A 127 20.59 13.05 -26.89
CA LEU A 127 21.01 13.57 -25.58
C LEU A 127 19.85 13.57 -24.58
N ALA A 128 18.65 14.00 -24.99
CA ALA A 128 17.45 13.92 -24.15
C ALA A 128 17.10 12.48 -23.73
N LEU A 129 17.29 11.49 -24.61
CA LEU A 129 17.10 10.07 -24.28
C LEU A 129 18.20 9.53 -23.36
N THR A 130 19.46 9.83 -23.62
CA THR A 130 20.62 9.24 -22.93
C THR A 130 20.95 9.94 -21.61
N GLN A 131 21.21 11.25 -21.66
CA GLN A 131 21.53 12.10 -20.51
C GLN A 131 20.30 12.61 -19.76
N GLY A 132 19.13 12.68 -20.41
CA GLY A 132 17.87 12.95 -19.74
C GLY A 132 17.28 11.67 -19.14
N LEU A 133 16.61 10.87 -19.98
CA LEU A 133 15.78 9.75 -19.53
C LEU A 133 16.59 8.59 -18.92
N ILE A 134 17.56 8.02 -19.63
CA ILE A 134 18.31 6.83 -19.17
C ILE A 134 19.13 7.16 -17.92
N PHE A 135 19.89 8.26 -17.96
CA PHE A 135 20.64 8.75 -16.79
C PHE A 135 19.72 9.05 -15.61
N GLY A 136 18.60 9.75 -15.81
CA GLY A 136 17.69 10.13 -14.73
C GLY A 136 16.99 8.95 -14.05
N ILE A 137 16.60 7.92 -14.82
CA ILE A 137 16.05 6.67 -14.27
C ILE A 137 17.12 5.93 -13.46
N GLY A 138 18.32 5.75 -14.03
CA GLY A 138 19.44 5.11 -13.35
C GLY A 138 19.83 5.84 -12.06
N GLY A 139 19.97 7.17 -12.15
CA GLY A 139 20.23 8.06 -11.02
C GLY A 139 19.19 7.92 -9.91
N SER A 140 17.89 7.91 -10.24
CA SER A 140 16.85 7.69 -9.21
C SER A 140 16.97 6.35 -8.49
N MET A 141 17.33 5.29 -9.23
CA MET A 141 17.51 3.94 -8.68
C MET A 141 18.74 3.80 -7.77
N VAL A 142 19.74 4.69 -7.86
CA VAL A 142 20.90 4.69 -6.95
C VAL A 142 20.76 5.74 -5.84
N TYR A 143 20.39 6.96 -6.20
CA TYR A 143 20.28 8.11 -5.32
C TYR A 143 19.20 7.93 -4.24
N PHE A 144 17.98 7.54 -4.65
CA PHE A 144 16.84 7.55 -3.75
C PHE A 144 16.91 6.48 -2.64
N PRO A 145 17.38 5.23 -2.89
CA PRO A 145 17.57 4.26 -1.82
C PRO A 145 18.60 4.69 -0.78
N ALA A 146 19.76 5.16 -1.23
CA ALA A 146 20.82 5.59 -0.35
C ALA A 146 20.38 6.78 0.54
N LEU A 147 19.74 7.79 -0.07
CA LEU A 147 19.26 8.98 0.62
C LEU A 147 18.12 8.69 1.60
N SER A 148 17.17 7.84 1.22
CA SER A 148 15.99 7.55 2.04
C SER A 148 16.33 6.74 3.29
N VAL A 149 17.33 5.86 3.21
CA VAL A 149 17.73 4.97 4.31
C VAL A 149 18.60 5.69 5.35
N ALA A 150 19.37 6.70 4.95
CA ALA A 150 20.33 7.34 5.85
C ALA A 150 19.72 7.88 7.18
N PRO A 151 18.58 8.60 7.20
CA PRO A 151 17.97 9.07 8.45
C PRO A 151 17.51 7.95 9.41
N GLU A 152 17.42 6.69 8.95
CA GLU A 152 17.06 5.54 9.79
C GLU A 152 18.23 5.08 10.68
N TYR A 153 19.48 5.25 10.20
CA TYR A 153 20.69 4.78 10.87
C TYR A 153 21.28 5.78 11.89
N PHE A 154 20.86 7.04 11.80
CA PHE A 154 21.23 8.10 12.75
C PHE A 154 20.01 8.55 13.54
N GLU A 155 20.20 8.89 14.82
CA GLU A 155 19.09 9.27 15.72
C GLU A 155 19.38 10.62 16.39
N ARG A 156 20.48 10.71 17.15
CA ARG A 156 20.86 11.94 17.90
C ARG A 156 21.54 13.02 17.06
N ARG A 157 22.20 12.65 15.95
CA ARG A 157 22.94 13.57 15.05
C ARG A 157 22.54 13.37 13.57
N ARG A 158 21.23 13.42 13.28
CA ARG A 158 20.69 13.19 11.92
C ARG A 158 21.07 14.31 10.96
N GLY A 159 20.99 15.56 11.38
CA GLY A 159 21.36 16.72 10.55
C GLY A 159 22.82 16.67 10.15
N ALA A 160 23.72 16.46 11.10
CA ALA A 160 25.17 16.37 10.84
C ALA A 160 25.53 15.20 9.90
N ALA A 161 24.89 14.04 10.07
CA ALA A 161 25.09 12.90 9.18
C ALA A 161 24.62 13.20 7.75
N MET A 162 23.41 13.77 7.59
CA MET A 162 22.88 14.15 6.27
C MET A 162 23.69 15.26 5.61
N GLY A 163 24.18 16.24 6.36
CA GLY A 163 25.05 17.30 5.84
C GLY A 163 26.40 16.78 5.34
N PHE A 164 27.03 15.86 6.07
CA PHE A 164 28.24 15.19 5.59
C PHE A 164 27.97 14.33 4.34
N ILE A 165 26.90 13.54 4.35
CA ILE A 165 26.47 12.75 3.19
C ILE A 165 26.29 13.66 1.95
N LEU A 166 25.51 14.73 2.08
CA LEU A 166 25.16 15.60 0.96
C LEU A 166 26.27 16.60 0.60
N SER A 167 27.30 16.76 1.43
CA SER A 167 28.52 17.50 1.06
C SER A 167 29.22 16.93 -0.18
N GLY A 168 29.01 15.63 -0.45
CA GLY A 168 29.51 14.96 -1.65
C GLY A 168 29.12 15.65 -2.96
N ALA A 169 27.96 16.32 -3.01
CA ALA A 169 27.51 17.04 -4.22
C ALA A 169 28.41 18.21 -4.60
N GLY A 170 28.71 19.09 -3.64
CA GLY A 170 29.55 20.26 -3.90
C GLY A 170 30.99 19.84 -4.16
N MET A 171 31.48 18.80 -3.46
CA MET A 171 32.81 18.24 -3.68
C MET A 171 32.92 17.55 -5.04
N GLY A 172 31.84 16.93 -5.50
CA GLY A 172 31.68 16.44 -6.87
C GLY A 172 31.77 17.54 -7.91
N GLY A 173 31.00 18.61 -7.74
CA GLY A 173 31.10 19.79 -8.60
C GLY A 173 32.52 20.37 -8.63
N LEU A 174 33.21 20.43 -7.50
CA LEU A 174 34.59 20.91 -7.40
C LEU A 174 35.62 20.02 -8.13
N ILE A 175 35.45 18.69 -8.09
CA ILE A 175 36.39 17.72 -8.70
C ILE A 175 36.05 17.45 -10.17
N TRP A 176 34.79 17.18 -10.48
CA TRP A 176 34.36 16.83 -11.83
C TRP A 176 34.38 18.02 -12.79
N SER A 177 34.26 19.27 -12.30
CA SER A 177 34.31 20.43 -13.21
C SER A 177 35.67 20.56 -13.92
N PRO A 178 36.82 20.57 -13.21
CA PRO A 178 38.13 20.51 -13.86
C PRO A 178 38.37 19.22 -14.65
N VAL A 179 37.97 18.05 -14.13
CA VAL A 179 38.21 16.75 -14.79
C VAL A 179 37.46 16.67 -16.13
N ALA A 180 36.19 17.09 -16.18
CA ALA A 180 35.43 17.10 -17.42
C ALA A 180 36.04 18.08 -18.44
N GLY A 181 36.44 19.29 -18.02
CA GLY A 181 37.15 20.24 -18.89
C GLY A 181 38.42 19.63 -19.51
N LEU A 182 39.30 19.04 -18.69
CA LEU A 182 40.52 18.37 -19.16
C LEU A 182 40.25 17.20 -20.12
N LEU A 183 39.20 16.41 -19.87
CA LEU A 183 38.81 15.32 -20.77
C LEU A 183 38.27 15.85 -22.10
N LEU A 184 37.51 16.94 -22.08
CA LEU A 184 36.97 17.60 -23.28
C LEU A 184 38.11 18.19 -24.14
N ASP A 185 39.06 18.88 -23.52
CA ASP A 185 40.22 19.49 -24.20
C ASP A 185 41.17 18.44 -24.81
N ARG A 186 41.35 17.28 -24.15
CA ARG A 186 42.34 16.26 -24.55
C ARG A 186 41.77 15.13 -25.42
N LEU A 187 40.53 14.71 -25.20
CA LEU A 187 39.92 13.55 -25.88
C LEU A 187 38.79 13.95 -26.84
N GLY A 188 38.33 15.20 -26.78
CA GLY A 188 37.14 15.65 -27.49
C GLY A 188 35.84 15.10 -26.92
N ALA A 189 34.73 15.78 -27.24
CA ALA A 189 33.44 15.57 -26.58
C ALA A 189 32.93 14.12 -26.58
N ARG A 190 33.10 13.37 -27.68
CA ARG A 190 32.63 11.99 -27.80
C ARG A 190 33.34 11.01 -26.87
N TRP A 191 34.67 11.10 -26.79
CA TRP A 191 35.46 10.21 -25.92
C TRP A 191 35.45 10.68 -24.47
N ALA A 192 35.39 11.99 -24.22
CA ALA A 192 35.18 12.53 -22.87
C ALA A 192 33.93 11.94 -22.20
N LEU A 193 32.77 11.95 -22.88
CA LEU A 193 31.52 11.40 -22.34
C LEU A 193 31.58 9.88 -22.09
N ARG A 194 32.24 9.12 -22.98
CA ARG A 194 32.46 7.68 -22.80
C ARG A 194 33.37 7.40 -21.60
N THR A 195 34.46 8.14 -21.45
CA THR A 195 35.37 8.04 -20.31
C THR A 195 34.66 8.42 -19.01
N ILE A 196 33.85 9.48 -18.99
CA ILE A 196 33.00 9.86 -17.85
C ILE A 196 32.01 8.74 -17.50
N GLY A 197 31.34 8.13 -18.48
CA GLY A 197 30.45 7.00 -18.25
C GLY A 197 31.15 5.75 -17.68
N LEU A 198 32.34 5.43 -18.16
CA LEU A 198 33.15 4.32 -17.64
C LEU A 198 33.69 4.59 -16.23
N LEU A 199 34.15 5.81 -15.95
CA LEU A 199 34.57 6.22 -14.60
C LEU A 199 33.38 6.23 -13.63
N ASN A 200 32.21 6.71 -14.08
CA ASN A 200 30.96 6.64 -13.32
C ASN A 200 30.63 5.18 -12.97
N LEU A 201 30.76 4.23 -13.90
CA LEU A 201 30.53 2.82 -13.63
C LEU A 201 31.53 2.24 -12.63
N ALA A 202 32.82 2.54 -12.80
CA ALA A 202 33.89 2.06 -11.94
C ALA A 202 33.75 2.53 -10.48
N ILE A 203 33.17 3.72 -10.27
CA ILE A 203 32.89 4.28 -8.94
C ILE A 203 31.54 3.79 -8.40
N SER A 204 30.45 3.92 -9.17
CA SER A 204 29.10 3.62 -8.68
C SER A 204 28.82 2.12 -8.53
N LEU A 205 29.44 1.23 -9.32
CA LEU A 205 29.15 -0.21 -9.25
C LEU A 205 29.59 -0.87 -7.91
N PRO A 206 30.83 -0.68 -7.40
CA PRO A 206 31.21 -1.17 -6.07
C PRO A 206 30.30 -0.63 -4.95
N ILE A 207 29.91 0.63 -5.08
CA ILE A 207 29.07 1.34 -4.13
C ILE A 207 27.62 0.85 -4.15
N ALA A 208 27.08 0.58 -5.34
CA ALA A 208 25.78 -0.02 -5.55
C ALA A 208 25.71 -1.47 -5.02
N LEU A 209 26.82 -2.22 -5.09
CA LEU A 209 26.94 -3.56 -4.50
C LEU A 209 26.96 -3.54 -2.96
N CYS A 210 27.42 -2.45 -2.35
CA CYS A 210 27.43 -2.25 -0.90
C CYS A 210 26.12 -1.67 -0.33
N ALA A 211 25.01 -1.74 -1.08
CA ALA A 211 23.76 -1.09 -0.71
C ALA A 211 23.17 -1.57 0.62
N VAL A 212 23.09 -0.67 1.60
CA VAL A 212 22.67 -1.01 2.96
C VAL A 212 21.14 -1.13 3.04
N PRO A 213 20.59 -2.24 3.58
CA PRO A 213 19.14 -2.43 3.70
C PRO A 213 18.50 -1.48 4.72
N SER A 214 17.18 -1.30 4.63
CA SER A 214 16.41 -0.53 5.62
C SER A 214 16.47 -1.15 7.03
N ARG A 215 16.43 -0.31 8.09
CA ARG A 215 16.33 -0.80 9.48
C ARG A 215 14.94 -1.30 9.86
N TYR A 216 13.91 -0.91 9.11
CA TYR A 216 12.53 -1.34 9.38
C TYR A 216 12.18 -2.54 8.49
N THR A 217 11.88 -3.67 9.13
CA THR A 217 11.54 -4.96 8.49
C THR A 217 10.06 -5.15 8.17
N VAL A 218 9.22 -4.17 8.54
CA VAL A 218 7.76 -4.21 8.42
C VAL A 218 7.28 -3.53 7.13
N TRP A 219 6.12 -3.94 6.61
CA TRP A 219 5.47 -3.35 5.43
C TRP A 219 5.40 -1.82 5.51
N ARG A 220 5.95 -1.14 4.50
CA ARG A 220 5.95 0.32 4.40
C ARG A 220 4.76 0.81 3.57
N PRO A 221 3.91 1.72 4.07
CA PRO A 221 2.97 2.43 3.21
C PRO A 221 3.77 3.33 2.26
N THR A 222 3.66 3.06 0.96
CA THR A 222 4.36 3.78 -0.13
C THR A 222 3.54 4.93 -0.72
N LEU A 223 2.22 4.91 -0.52
CA LEU A 223 1.30 5.97 -0.89
C LEU A 223 1.02 6.88 0.32
N VAL A 224 0.99 8.20 0.09
CA VAL A 224 0.67 9.17 1.15
C VAL A 224 -0.78 8.97 1.60
N ASN A 225 -0.97 8.81 2.90
CA ASN A 225 -2.30 8.73 3.50
C ASN A 225 -3.05 10.06 3.31
N VAL A 226 -4.28 10.03 2.77
CA VAL A 226 -5.09 11.24 2.49
C VAL A 226 -5.30 12.11 3.74
N ASN A 227 -5.31 11.54 4.94
CA ASN A 227 -5.40 12.31 6.19
C ASN A 227 -4.12 13.14 6.45
N ILE A 228 -2.95 12.64 6.02
CA ILE A 228 -1.67 13.38 6.06
C ILE A 228 -1.65 14.40 4.93
N ALA A 229 -2.06 14.02 3.71
CA ALA A 229 -2.08 14.90 2.55
C ALA A 229 -2.95 16.16 2.75
N ARG A 230 -4.02 16.07 3.55
CA ARG A 230 -4.90 17.19 3.91
C ARG A 230 -4.36 18.09 5.04
N LYS A 231 -3.27 17.73 5.72
CA LYS A 231 -2.69 18.59 6.76
C LYS A 231 -2.11 19.86 6.13
N PRO A 232 -2.36 21.06 6.70
CA PRO A 232 -1.73 22.30 6.22
C PRO A 232 -0.20 22.20 6.12
N ALA A 233 0.45 21.56 7.11
CA ALA A 233 1.88 21.28 7.10
C ALA A 233 2.34 20.43 5.89
N PHE A 234 1.53 19.47 5.42
CA PHE A 234 1.89 18.69 4.22
C PHE A 234 1.77 19.51 2.94
N ILE A 235 0.69 20.29 2.81
CA ILE A 235 0.45 21.15 1.64
C ILE A 235 1.56 22.21 1.53
N LEU A 236 1.86 22.91 2.63
CA LEU A 236 2.92 23.90 2.69
C LEU A 236 4.31 23.29 2.46
N GLN A 237 4.60 22.11 3.00
CA GLN A 237 5.87 21.42 2.73
C GLN A 237 5.98 20.99 1.26
N SER A 238 4.88 20.59 0.62
CA SER A 238 4.86 20.25 -0.82
C SER A 238 5.12 21.48 -1.69
N VAL A 239 4.47 22.61 -1.40
CA VAL A 239 4.70 23.88 -2.10
C VAL A 239 6.14 24.37 -1.90
N ALA A 240 6.65 24.37 -0.66
CA ALA A 240 8.03 24.71 -0.34
C ALA A 240 9.02 23.82 -1.10
N ALA A 241 8.79 22.50 -1.12
CA ALA A 241 9.64 21.55 -1.81
C ALA A 241 9.73 21.83 -3.32
N CYS A 242 8.59 22.09 -3.98
CA CYS A 242 8.53 22.44 -5.40
C CYS A 242 9.29 23.75 -5.68
N LEU A 243 8.90 24.84 -5.01
CA LEU A 243 9.45 26.18 -5.29
C LEU A 243 10.94 26.28 -4.94
N GLN A 244 11.39 25.60 -3.88
CA GLN A 244 12.80 25.54 -3.54
C GLN A 244 13.59 24.81 -4.62
N ALA A 245 13.08 23.68 -5.13
CA ALA A 245 13.75 22.95 -6.20
C ALA A 245 13.82 23.76 -7.50
N SER A 246 12.79 24.55 -7.81
CA SER A 246 12.80 25.49 -8.94
C SER A 246 13.81 26.63 -8.78
N GLY A 247 13.91 27.23 -7.58
CA GLY A 247 14.76 28.40 -7.34
C GLY A 247 16.24 28.06 -7.08
N ASN A 248 16.51 26.99 -6.34
CA ASN A 248 17.82 26.77 -5.71
C ASN A 248 18.98 26.63 -6.71
N ALA A 249 18.71 26.08 -7.90
CA ALA A 249 19.70 25.90 -8.96
C ALA A 249 19.95 27.18 -9.79
N ILE A 250 19.02 28.14 -9.79
CA ILE A 250 19.08 29.30 -10.71
C ILE A 250 20.37 30.12 -10.49
N PRO A 251 20.75 30.57 -9.27
CA PRO A 251 21.98 31.35 -9.12
C PRO A 251 23.22 30.61 -9.62
N LEU A 252 23.39 29.34 -9.25
CA LEU A 252 24.56 28.53 -9.60
C LEU A 252 24.68 28.37 -11.12
N ASN A 253 23.58 28.05 -11.80
CA ASN A 253 23.53 27.91 -13.25
C ASN A 253 23.88 29.19 -14.00
N PHE A 254 23.53 30.35 -13.45
CA PHE A 254 23.81 31.65 -14.08
C PHE A 254 25.09 32.33 -13.57
N VAL A 255 25.87 31.75 -12.63
CA VAL A 255 27.13 32.35 -12.15
C VAL A 255 28.11 32.65 -13.30
N PRO A 256 28.44 31.72 -14.21
CA PRO A 256 29.41 32.01 -15.28
C PRO A 256 28.90 33.06 -16.26
N ALA A 257 27.65 32.92 -16.71
CA ALA A 257 27.03 33.83 -17.68
C ALA A 257 26.90 35.26 -17.14
N PHE A 258 26.48 35.42 -15.88
CA PHE A 258 26.38 36.73 -15.25
C PHE A 258 27.75 37.35 -14.96
N SER A 259 28.75 36.54 -14.59
CA SER A 259 30.12 37.02 -14.40
C SER A 259 30.69 37.62 -15.69
N VAL A 260 30.45 36.97 -16.84
CA VAL A 260 30.86 37.49 -18.17
C VAL A 260 30.09 38.76 -18.53
N ALA A 261 28.77 38.80 -18.29
CA ALA A 261 27.96 40.00 -18.52
C ALA A 261 28.37 41.21 -17.64
N LEU A 262 28.99 40.94 -16.48
CA LEU A 262 29.55 41.95 -15.57
C LEU A 262 31.00 42.35 -15.94
N GLY A 263 31.61 41.74 -16.95
CA GLY A 263 32.95 42.07 -17.46
C GLY A 263 34.10 41.20 -16.96
N TYR A 264 33.83 40.10 -16.23
CA TYR A 264 34.86 39.12 -15.89
C TYR A 264 35.17 38.16 -17.05
N SER A 265 36.34 37.53 -17.02
CA SER A 265 36.67 36.46 -17.95
C SER A 265 35.83 35.20 -17.69
N ALA A 266 35.53 34.42 -18.74
CA ALA A 266 34.81 33.15 -18.62
C ALA A 266 35.50 32.18 -17.64
N GLY A 267 36.84 32.14 -17.65
CA GLY A 267 37.63 31.35 -16.71
C GLY A 267 37.43 31.79 -15.25
N PHE A 268 37.35 33.09 -14.97
CA PHE A 268 37.05 33.58 -13.62
C PHE A 268 35.61 33.25 -13.18
N GLY A 269 34.64 33.33 -14.11
CA GLY A 269 33.26 32.88 -13.86
C GLY A 269 33.16 31.39 -13.50
N ALA A 270 33.95 30.53 -14.16
CA ALA A 270 34.04 29.11 -13.84
C ALA A 270 34.73 28.84 -12.48
N ILE A 271 35.77 29.62 -12.14
CA ILE A 271 36.42 29.57 -10.81
C ILE A 271 35.43 29.97 -9.72
N LEU A 272 34.65 31.05 -9.90
CA LEU A 272 33.62 31.47 -8.93
C LEU A 272 32.57 30.37 -8.68
N LEU A 273 32.12 29.68 -9.73
CA LEU A 273 31.21 28.54 -9.59
C LEU A 273 31.85 27.38 -8.82
N SER A 274 33.12 27.06 -9.10
CA SER A 274 33.88 26.02 -8.40
C SER A 274 34.08 26.35 -6.92
N VAL A 275 34.41 27.60 -6.60
CA VAL A 275 34.51 28.11 -5.22
C VAL A 275 33.17 28.03 -4.51
N SER A 276 32.06 28.42 -5.15
CA SER A 276 30.71 28.30 -4.59
C SER A 276 30.36 26.85 -4.24
N ASN A 277 30.69 25.89 -5.11
CA ASN A 277 30.48 24.47 -4.85
C ASN A 277 31.35 23.94 -3.68
N GLY A 278 32.60 24.40 -3.57
CA GLY A 278 33.46 24.12 -2.41
C GLY A 278 32.86 24.67 -1.10
N VAL A 279 32.46 25.94 -1.10
CA VAL A 279 31.79 26.59 0.04
C VAL A 279 30.49 25.87 0.42
N ASN A 280 29.67 25.46 -0.56
CA ASN A 280 28.44 24.69 -0.32
C ASN A 280 28.69 23.33 0.33
N SER A 281 29.84 22.70 0.05
CA SER A 281 30.22 21.42 0.66
C SER A 281 30.49 21.58 2.15
N VAL A 282 31.25 22.61 2.52
CA VAL A 282 31.58 22.92 3.92
C VAL A 282 30.35 23.43 4.66
N SER A 283 29.54 24.28 4.03
CA SER A 283 28.34 24.83 4.65
C SER A 283 27.29 23.78 4.94
N ARG A 284 27.15 22.72 4.12
CA ARG A 284 26.28 21.56 4.42
C ARG A 284 26.66 20.86 5.73
N ILE A 285 27.94 20.57 5.93
CA ILE A 285 28.41 19.95 7.19
C ILE A 285 28.09 20.87 8.38
N PHE A 286 28.34 22.18 8.24
CA PHE A 286 28.05 23.16 9.28
C PHE A 286 26.54 23.31 9.57
N MET A 287 25.70 23.45 8.54
CA MET A 287 24.25 23.62 8.68
C MET A 287 23.57 22.34 9.20
N GLY A 288 24.12 21.16 8.92
CA GLY A 288 23.73 19.91 9.58
C GLY A 288 23.97 19.93 11.09
N LEU A 289 25.12 20.44 11.55
CA LEU A 289 25.46 20.60 12.97
C LEU A 289 24.60 21.68 13.66
N VAL A 290 24.35 22.80 12.98
CA VAL A 290 23.42 23.84 13.44
C VAL A 290 21.99 23.28 13.52
N GLY A 291 21.56 22.47 12.55
CA GLY A 291 20.25 21.83 12.52
C GLY A 291 20.00 20.91 13.70
N ASP A 292 21.00 20.14 14.14
CA ASP A 292 20.89 19.27 15.32
C ASP A 292 21.00 20.02 16.68
N SER A 293 21.37 21.30 16.69
CA SER A 293 21.53 22.10 17.93
C SER A 293 20.51 23.24 18.10
N VAL A 294 20.26 24.01 17.03
CA VAL A 294 19.26 25.11 16.96
C VAL A 294 17.87 24.60 16.53
N GLY A 295 17.81 23.38 16.00
CA GLY A 295 16.60 22.74 15.50
C GLY A 295 16.50 22.79 13.97
N ARG A 296 16.07 21.68 13.38
CA ARG A 296 16.15 21.42 11.93
C ARG A 296 15.22 22.33 11.14
N GLN A 297 13.97 22.47 11.59
CA GLN A 297 13.01 23.44 11.03
C GLN A 297 13.51 24.89 11.09
N ASN A 298 14.06 25.32 12.24
CA ASN A 298 14.62 26.67 12.40
C ASN A 298 15.72 26.94 11.38
N THR A 299 16.62 25.97 11.22
CA THR A 299 17.78 26.08 10.32
C THR A 299 17.36 26.07 8.86
N ILE A 300 16.32 25.30 8.47
CA ILE A 300 15.69 25.40 7.15
C ILE A 300 15.10 26.80 6.92
N ILE A 301 14.38 27.36 7.90
CA ILE A 301 13.78 28.70 7.79
C ILE A 301 14.86 29.77 7.57
N ILE A 302 15.91 29.75 8.39
CA ILE A 302 17.04 30.70 8.29
C ILE A 302 17.71 30.60 6.91
N ASN A 303 17.98 29.38 6.43
CA ASN A 303 18.64 29.17 5.14
C ASN A 303 17.75 29.59 3.95
N SER A 304 16.46 29.26 3.95
CA SER A 304 15.53 29.66 2.88
C SER A 304 15.34 31.18 2.81
N ILE A 305 15.13 31.84 3.94
CA ILE A 305 14.94 33.30 4.00
C ILE A 305 16.25 34.01 3.68
N GLY A 306 17.37 33.55 4.23
CA GLY A 306 18.70 34.09 3.92
C GLY A 306 19.05 33.98 2.43
N ALA A 307 18.77 32.83 1.81
CA ALA A 307 18.99 32.63 0.39
C ALA A 307 18.14 33.60 -0.45
N ALA A 308 16.85 33.75 -0.13
CA ALA A 308 15.96 34.72 -0.78
C ALA A 308 16.47 36.17 -0.63
N LEU A 309 16.88 36.57 0.57
CA LEU A 309 17.44 37.90 0.83
C LEU A 309 18.77 38.12 0.10
N SER A 310 19.66 37.13 0.03
CA SER A 310 20.91 37.26 -0.72
C SER A 310 20.68 37.52 -2.22
N VAL A 311 19.64 36.92 -2.80
CA VAL A 311 19.21 37.16 -4.19
C VAL A 311 18.57 38.55 -4.32
N LEU A 312 17.58 38.87 -3.50
CA LEU A 312 16.81 40.11 -3.59
C LEU A 312 17.58 41.36 -3.16
N VAL A 313 18.67 41.20 -2.40
CA VAL A 313 19.55 42.29 -1.97
C VAL A 313 20.86 42.26 -2.75
N LEU A 314 21.73 41.27 -2.57
CA LEU A 314 23.10 41.33 -3.12
C LEU A 314 23.11 41.16 -4.65
N TRP A 315 22.40 40.16 -5.19
CA TRP A 315 22.34 39.98 -6.65
C TRP A 315 21.57 41.14 -7.31
N PHE A 316 20.44 41.57 -6.75
CA PHE A 316 19.70 42.72 -7.25
C PHE A 316 20.52 44.01 -7.26
N LEU A 317 21.20 44.34 -6.15
CA LEU A 317 22.08 45.51 -6.07
C LEU A 317 23.22 45.43 -7.09
N THR A 318 23.79 44.23 -7.30
CA THR A 318 24.81 44.00 -8.34
C THR A 318 24.23 44.31 -9.74
N VAL A 319 23.04 43.79 -10.06
CA VAL A 319 22.34 44.05 -11.34
C VAL A 319 22.03 45.54 -11.54
N THR A 320 21.81 46.32 -10.47
CA THR A 320 21.53 47.76 -10.58
C THR A 320 22.77 48.66 -10.54
N SER A 321 23.88 48.22 -9.94
CA SER A 321 25.06 49.07 -9.68
C SER A 321 26.33 48.67 -10.44
N GLY A 322 26.38 47.46 -11.02
CA GLY A 322 27.59 46.91 -11.61
C GLY A 322 28.70 46.58 -10.58
N ALA A 323 28.41 46.61 -9.28
CA ALA A 323 29.44 46.51 -8.23
C ALA A 323 30.01 45.08 -8.08
N ASN A 324 31.16 44.84 -8.71
CA ASN A 324 31.94 43.60 -8.67
C ASN A 324 32.10 42.97 -7.26
N GLY A 325 32.28 43.76 -6.21
CA GLY A 325 32.38 43.25 -4.84
C GLY A 325 31.09 42.61 -4.30
N LEU A 326 29.92 43.16 -4.68
CA LEU A 326 28.61 42.60 -4.29
C LEU A 326 28.35 41.27 -4.98
N TRP A 327 28.84 41.09 -6.21
CA TRP A 327 28.75 39.82 -6.93
C TRP A 327 29.49 38.68 -6.19
N ILE A 328 30.75 38.93 -5.81
CA ILE A 328 31.56 37.92 -5.10
C ILE A 328 30.95 37.62 -3.73
N ALA A 329 30.50 38.65 -3.00
CA ALA A 329 29.80 38.49 -1.72
C ALA A 329 28.50 37.66 -1.87
N PHE A 330 27.72 37.90 -2.94
CA PHE A 330 26.55 37.10 -3.28
C PHE A 330 26.89 35.64 -3.54
N VAL A 331 27.87 35.36 -4.41
CA VAL A 331 28.25 33.98 -4.77
C VAL A 331 28.68 33.19 -3.53
N ILE A 332 29.48 33.79 -2.64
CA ILE A 332 29.92 33.14 -1.39
C ILE A 332 28.74 32.94 -0.44
N LEU A 333 27.94 33.98 -0.17
CA LEU A 333 26.84 33.91 0.80
C LEU A 333 25.73 32.95 0.34
N TYR A 334 25.39 32.98 -0.95
CA TYR A 334 24.44 32.03 -1.54
C TYR A 334 25.00 30.60 -1.51
N GLY A 335 26.29 30.43 -1.81
CA GLY A 335 27.00 29.16 -1.65
C GLY A 335 26.87 28.58 -0.23
N ILE A 336 26.95 29.43 0.81
CA ILE A 336 26.70 29.00 2.20
C ILE A 336 25.25 28.55 2.39
N LEU A 337 24.28 29.36 1.98
CA LEU A 337 22.86 29.21 2.37
C LEU A 337 22.10 28.17 1.52
N ALA A 338 22.47 27.96 0.26
CA ALA A 338 21.77 27.06 -0.67
C ALA A 338 21.88 25.56 -0.32
N GLY A 339 22.80 25.18 0.56
CA GLY A 339 23.01 23.78 0.97
C GLY A 339 21.97 23.27 1.98
N GLY A 340 21.66 24.09 2.99
CA GLY A 340 21.01 23.64 4.22
C GLY A 340 19.55 23.20 4.09
N TYR A 341 18.83 23.64 3.05
CA TYR A 341 17.50 23.07 2.77
C TYR A 341 17.62 21.61 2.32
N ASN A 342 18.52 21.32 1.37
CA ASN A 342 18.63 20.01 0.72
C ASN A 342 18.90 18.87 1.71
N GLU A 343 19.64 19.15 2.79
CA GLU A 343 20.07 18.15 3.77
C GLU A 343 19.13 17.98 4.97
N LEU A 344 18.56 19.08 5.45
CA LEU A 344 17.65 19.05 6.57
C LEU A 344 16.25 18.63 6.11
N PHE A 345 15.95 18.70 4.82
CA PHE A 345 14.67 18.29 4.25
C PHE A 345 14.22 16.86 4.66
N PRO A 346 14.93 15.77 4.36
CA PRO A 346 14.49 14.42 4.74
C PRO A 346 14.42 14.24 6.26
N THR A 347 15.32 14.87 7.02
CA THR A 347 15.28 14.81 8.50
C THR A 347 14.08 15.55 9.07
N THR A 348 13.66 16.66 8.46
CA THR A 348 12.47 17.45 8.84
C THR A 348 11.18 16.75 8.44
N VAL A 349 11.15 16.06 7.29
CA VAL A 349 10.01 15.23 6.89
C VAL A 349 9.79 14.09 7.90
N ALA A 350 10.86 13.44 8.36
CA ALA A 350 10.77 12.42 9.41
C ALA A 350 10.30 12.99 10.78
N GLU A 351 10.64 14.25 11.08
CA GLU A 351 10.30 14.94 12.33
C GLU A 351 8.85 15.46 12.38
N VAL A 352 8.32 15.98 11.26
CA VAL A 352 6.96 16.54 11.16
C VAL A 352 5.90 15.44 10.96
N PHE A 353 6.19 14.43 10.12
CA PHE A 353 5.20 13.42 9.74
C PHE A 353 5.39 12.06 10.44
N GLY A 354 6.48 11.90 11.20
CA GLY A 354 6.81 10.68 11.92
C GLY A 354 7.43 9.59 11.05
N THR A 355 8.19 8.69 11.68
CA THR A 355 8.95 7.63 11.00
C THR A 355 8.07 6.60 10.28
N GLN A 356 6.86 6.35 10.74
CA GLN A 356 5.93 5.40 10.11
C GLN A 356 5.41 5.88 8.74
N ALA A 357 5.20 7.19 8.57
CA ALA A 357 4.74 7.78 7.31
C ALA A 357 5.89 8.31 6.44
N TYR A 358 7.11 8.36 6.98
CA TYR A 358 8.28 8.93 6.31
C TYR A 358 8.50 8.39 4.89
N ALA A 359 8.43 7.07 4.67
CA ALA A 359 8.75 6.49 3.35
C ALA A 359 7.79 6.95 2.21
N SER A 360 6.49 7.08 2.49
CA SER A 360 5.52 7.58 1.51
C SER A 360 5.58 9.09 1.35
N VAL A 361 5.66 9.83 2.46
CA VAL A 361 5.71 11.29 2.44
C VAL A 361 7.01 11.78 1.78
N ASN A 362 8.16 11.19 2.13
CA ASN A 362 9.45 11.50 1.53
C ASN A 362 9.44 11.19 0.02
N GLY A 363 8.95 10.01 -0.40
CA GLY A 363 8.82 9.67 -1.82
C GLY A 363 7.96 10.68 -2.59
N PHE A 364 6.77 11.02 -2.10
CA PHE A 364 5.91 12.00 -2.76
C PHE A 364 6.53 13.41 -2.79
N LEU A 365 7.15 13.85 -1.71
CA LEU A 365 7.75 15.18 -1.65
C LEU A 365 9.00 15.28 -2.53
N TYR A 366 9.80 14.22 -2.70
CA TYR A 366 10.88 14.20 -3.68
C TYR A 366 10.34 14.18 -5.13
N PHE A 367 9.24 13.48 -5.41
CA PHE A 367 8.56 13.60 -6.69
C PHE A 367 8.15 15.05 -7.00
N VAL A 368 7.53 15.74 -6.05
CA VAL A 368 7.17 17.16 -6.18
C VAL A 368 8.40 18.07 -6.36
N ARG A 369 9.55 17.75 -5.76
CA ARG A 369 10.81 18.48 -6.02
C ARG A 369 11.31 18.27 -7.44
N GLY A 370 11.26 17.04 -7.95
CA GLY A 370 11.68 16.72 -9.32
C GLY A 370 10.91 17.54 -10.36
N VAL A 371 9.58 17.62 -10.20
CA VAL A 371 8.72 18.50 -11.00
C VAL A 371 9.17 19.96 -10.91
N GLY A 372 9.53 20.45 -9.71
CA GLY A 372 10.06 21.80 -9.51
C GLY A 372 11.35 22.09 -10.29
N VAL A 373 12.29 21.13 -10.35
CA VAL A 373 13.53 21.26 -11.12
C VAL A 373 13.26 21.43 -12.62
N LEU A 374 12.33 20.64 -13.18
CA LEU A 374 12.08 20.62 -14.63
C LEU A 374 11.73 22.00 -15.20
N PHE A 375 11.05 22.84 -14.42
CA PHE A 375 10.57 24.15 -14.88
C PHE A 375 11.45 25.34 -14.45
N GLY A 376 12.17 25.27 -13.32
CA GLY A 376 12.90 26.41 -12.75
C GLY A 376 13.93 27.04 -13.69
N SER A 377 14.97 26.28 -14.07
CA SER A 377 16.05 26.80 -14.93
C SER A 377 15.59 27.15 -16.36
N PRO A 378 14.73 26.37 -17.04
CA PRO A 378 14.24 26.73 -18.38
C PRO A 378 13.40 28.00 -18.40
N VAL A 379 12.55 28.24 -17.37
CA VAL A 379 11.80 29.50 -17.24
C VAL A 379 12.75 30.67 -16.99
N ALA A 380 13.76 30.50 -16.12
CA ALA A 380 14.78 31.53 -15.89
C ALA A 380 15.55 31.90 -17.18
N GLY A 381 15.95 30.92 -17.97
CA GLY A 381 16.61 31.15 -19.28
C GLY A 381 15.69 31.84 -20.30
N ALA A 382 14.40 31.50 -20.32
CA ALA A 382 13.41 32.15 -21.17
C ALA A 382 13.14 33.62 -20.76
N ILE A 383 13.27 33.95 -19.47
CA ILE A 383 13.16 35.32 -18.97
C ILE A 383 14.33 36.18 -19.48
N VAL A 384 15.57 35.72 -19.34
CA VAL A 384 16.76 36.48 -19.80
C VAL A 384 16.72 36.70 -21.32
N ARG A 385 16.28 35.70 -22.10
CA ARG A 385 16.15 35.80 -23.56
C ARG A 385 15.14 36.86 -24.05
N ARG A 386 14.20 37.31 -23.19
CA ARG A 386 13.18 38.30 -23.55
C ARG A 386 13.59 39.74 -23.23
N SER A 387 14.70 39.95 -22.53
CA SER A 387 15.26 41.30 -22.33
C SER A 387 15.81 41.84 -23.66
N PRO A 388 15.65 43.14 -23.96
CA PRO A 388 16.06 43.72 -25.24
C PRO A 388 17.60 43.76 -25.33
N THR A 389 18.17 42.84 -26.09
CA THR A 389 19.60 42.87 -26.43
C THR A 389 19.92 44.11 -27.26
N ASP A 390 20.96 44.85 -26.86
CA ASP A 390 21.50 45.95 -27.64
C ASP A 390 21.90 45.50 -29.06
N SER A 391 22.02 46.47 -29.97
CA SER A 391 22.35 46.25 -31.39
C SER A 391 23.73 45.59 -31.64
N SER A 392 24.53 45.36 -30.61
CA SER A 392 25.78 44.57 -30.63
C SER A 392 25.58 43.06 -30.47
N GLY A 393 24.39 42.60 -30.06
CA GLY A 393 24.10 41.18 -29.78
C GLY A 393 24.71 40.65 -28.47
N SER A 394 25.32 41.50 -27.64
CA SER A 394 25.86 41.13 -26.32
C SER A 394 24.80 41.29 -25.23
N THR A 395 24.71 40.31 -24.31
CA THR A 395 23.79 40.37 -23.16
C THR A 395 24.32 41.30 -22.07
N SER A 396 23.51 42.26 -21.65
CA SER A 396 23.84 43.21 -20.57
C SER A 396 23.58 42.57 -19.21
N PHE A 397 24.36 42.92 -18.18
CA PHE A 397 24.08 42.47 -16.81
C PHE A 397 22.72 42.99 -16.28
N HIS A 398 22.19 44.08 -16.85
CA HIS A 398 20.84 44.56 -16.55
C HIS A 398 19.72 43.61 -17.01
N ASP A 399 19.96 42.78 -18.03
CA ASP A 399 18.96 41.85 -18.61
C ASP A 399 18.49 40.79 -17.61
N PHE A 400 19.28 40.55 -16.56
CA PHE A 400 19.02 39.58 -15.50
C PHE A 400 18.04 40.09 -14.44
N LYS A 401 17.63 41.37 -14.45
CA LYS A 401 16.76 41.98 -13.42
C LYS A 401 15.48 41.18 -13.16
N TRP A 402 14.81 40.70 -14.21
CA TRP A 402 13.58 39.91 -14.08
C TRP A 402 13.84 38.48 -13.60
N LEU A 403 15.00 37.90 -13.93
CA LEU A 403 15.42 36.60 -13.39
C LEU A 403 15.68 36.68 -11.88
N VAL A 404 16.31 37.76 -11.40
CA VAL A 404 16.54 37.99 -9.97
C VAL A 404 15.22 38.09 -9.20
N TRP A 405 14.23 38.83 -9.72
CA TRP A 405 12.89 38.90 -9.11
C TRP A 405 12.17 37.55 -9.11
N TYR A 406 12.19 36.82 -10.22
CA TYR A 406 11.59 35.49 -10.34
C TYR A 406 12.19 34.52 -9.30
N ASN A 407 13.52 34.40 -9.27
CA ASN A 407 14.21 33.52 -8.34
C ASN A 407 14.03 33.94 -6.87
N GLY A 408 14.17 35.23 -6.58
CA GLY A 408 13.97 35.76 -5.23
C GLY A 408 12.58 35.50 -4.68
N LEU A 409 11.54 35.60 -5.52
CA LEU A 409 10.16 35.27 -5.14
C LEU A 409 9.97 33.77 -4.84
N LEU A 410 10.53 32.87 -5.67
CA LEU A 410 10.46 31.42 -5.43
C LEU A 410 11.05 31.04 -4.06
N LEU A 411 12.23 31.60 -3.73
CA LEU A 411 12.93 31.34 -2.48
C LEU A 411 12.23 32.03 -1.29
N LEU A 412 11.67 33.21 -1.47
CA LEU A 412 10.93 33.92 -0.41
C LEU A 412 9.64 33.19 -0.04
N VAL A 413 8.85 32.77 -1.04
CA VAL A 413 7.62 31.98 -0.82
C VAL A 413 7.95 30.63 -0.19
N THR A 414 9.07 29.99 -0.59
CA THR A 414 9.61 28.81 0.10
C THR A 414 9.81 29.08 1.59
N GLY A 415 10.50 30.18 1.93
CA GLY A 415 10.74 30.62 3.32
C GLY A 415 9.45 30.80 4.13
N VAL A 416 8.44 31.45 3.54
CA VAL A 416 7.12 31.63 4.15
C VAL A 416 6.41 30.29 4.36
N CYS A 417 6.44 29.39 3.38
CA CYS A 417 5.84 28.07 3.51
C CYS A 417 6.49 27.24 4.62
N VAL A 418 7.82 27.20 4.75
CA VAL A 418 8.48 26.44 5.84
C VAL A 418 8.27 27.05 7.23
N MET A 419 8.12 28.39 7.34
CA MET A 419 7.64 29.03 8.58
C MET A 419 6.23 28.55 8.94
N GLY A 420 5.34 28.48 7.94
CA GLY A 420 3.98 27.94 8.13
C GLY A 420 3.98 26.47 8.57
N VAL A 421 4.82 25.61 7.97
CA VAL A 421 4.98 24.20 8.39
C VAL A 421 5.35 24.10 9.86
N ARG A 422 6.34 24.88 10.32
CA ARG A 422 6.74 24.96 11.73
C ARG A 422 5.59 25.44 12.63
N GLY A 423 4.85 26.46 12.21
CA GLY A 423 3.69 26.96 12.95
C GLY A 423 2.60 25.90 13.14
N PHE A 424 2.23 25.18 12.09
CA PHE A 424 1.21 24.13 12.17
C PHE A 424 1.68 22.88 12.95
N ASP A 425 2.95 22.49 12.83
CA ASP A 425 3.53 21.40 13.62
C ASP A 425 3.55 21.72 15.13
N ALA A 426 3.91 22.96 15.50
CA ALA A 426 3.86 23.43 16.89
C ALA A 426 2.41 23.43 17.45
N LEU A 427 1.43 23.88 16.66
CA LEU A 427 0.02 23.85 17.05
C LEU A 427 -0.53 22.42 17.22
N GLU A 428 -0.13 21.47 16.37
CA GLU A 428 -0.55 20.07 16.51
C GLU A 428 0.06 19.41 17.77
N LYS A 429 1.30 19.76 18.11
CA LYS A 429 1.97 19.27 19.33
C LYS A 429 1.31 19.83 20.60
N ALA A 430 1.13 21.15 20.69
CA ALA A 430 0.48 21.79 21.83
C ALA A 430 -0.96 21.28 22.09
N SER A 431 -1.71 20.97 21.01
CA SER A 431 -3.05 20.38 21.12
C SER A 431 -3.04 18.97 21.72
N LYS A 432 -2.02 18.14 21.45
CA LYS A 432 -1.88 16.81 22.04
C LYS A 432 -1.56 16.89 23.52
N ASP A 433 -0.59 17.73 23.90
CA ASP A 433 -0.18 17.91 25.29
C ASP A 433 -1.38 18.40 26.14
N THR A 434 -2.15 19.37 25.63
CA THR A 434 -3.37 19.87 26.30
C THR A 434 -4.40 18.75 26.55
N ASN A 435 -4.62 17.84 25.60
CA ASN A 435 -5.56 16.72 25.78
C ASN A 435 -5.07 15.68 26.81
N ILE A 436 -3.75 15.50 26.95
CA ILE A 436 -3.16 14.59 27.96
C ILE A 436 -3.38 15.16 29.37
N TYR A 437 -3.15 16.46 29.58
CA TYR A 437 -3.39 17.09 30.89
C TYR A 437 -4.89 17.09 31.26
N VAL A 438 -5.80 17.35 30.31
CA VAL A 438 -7.25 17.28 30.56
C VAL A 438 -7.72 15.87 30.93
N THR A 439 -7.20 14.83 30.26
CA THR A 439 -7.57 13.43 30.56
C THR A 439 -6.92 12.86 31.83
N GLN A 440 -5.82 13.45 32.31
CA GLN A 440 -5.28 13.16 33.64
C GLN A 440 -6.06 13.90 34.74
N SER A 441 -6.41 15.18 34.57
CA SER A 441 -7.20 15.90 35.59
C SER A 441 -8.62 15.36 35.76
N SER A 442 -9.22 14.83 34.68
CA SER A 442 -10.58 14.27 34.74
C SER A 442 -10.70 12.92 35.46
N ARG A 443 -9.59 12.35 35.96
CA ARG A 443 -9.61 11.15 36.82
C ARG A 443 -9.61 11.48 38.32
N GLN A 444 -9.61 12.75 38.71
CA GLN A 444 -9.47 13.14 40.11
C GLN A 444 -10.19 14.47 40.46
N CYS A 445 -11.47 14.58 40.12
CA CYS A 445 -12.38 15.63 40.63
C CYS A 445 -13.86 15.23 40.46
N ASP A 446 -14.49 14.76 41.53
CA ASP A 446 -15.95 14.69 41.63
C ASP A 446 -16.51 16.08 41.94
N ILE A 447 -16.92 16.83 40.91
CA ILE A 447 -17.61 18.11 41.04
C ILE A 447 -18.88 18.08 40.18
N PRO A 448 -20.09 18.39 40.72
CA PRO A 448 -21.34 18.34 39.98
C PRO A 448 -21.36 19.21 38.71
N ALA A 449 -22.06 18.73 37.68
CA ALA A 449 -22.06 19.27 36.32
C ALA A 449 -22.67 20.69 36.13
N SER A 450 -23.05 21.39 37.21
CA SER A 450 -23.62 22.74 37.17
C SER A 450 -22.59 23.86 36.96
N TRP A 451 -21.29 23.61 37.21
CA TRP A 451 -20.23 24.63 37.09
C TRP A 451 -19.51 24.67 35.73
N CYS A 452 -19.64 23.65 34.88
CA CYS A 452 -18.85 23.53 33.64
C CYS A 452 -19.46 24.25 32.41
N LYS A 453 -20.07 25.43 32.60
CA LYS A 453 -20.67 26.25 31.53
C LYS A 453 -20.18 27.71 31.54
N LYS A 454 -18.86 27.96 31.57
CA LYS A 454 -18.28 29.29 31.26
C LYS A 454 -16.77 29.31 30.93
N SER A 455 -16.32 28.54 29.93
CA SER A 455 -15.05 28.84 29.23
C SER A 455 -14.96 28.22 27.83
N LYS A 456 -15.56 28.89 26.84
CA LYS A 456 -15.29 28.68 25.40
C LYS A 456 -15.35 30.01 24.64
N SER A 457 -14.53 30.97 25.04
CA SER A 457 -14.21 32.15 24.22
C SER A 457 -12.86 32.73 24.62
N LYS A 458 -12.13 33.25 23.62
CA LYS A 458 -10.78 33.84 23.68
C LYS A 458 -9.65 32.90 24.14
N PHE A 459 -8.83 32.48 23.18
CA PHE A 459 -7.40 32.83 23.20
C PHE A 459 -6.87 32.88 21.77
N LEU A 460 -6.68 34.09 21.26
CA LEU A 460 -5.94 34.40 20.04
C LEU A 460 -4.70 35.21 20.46
N VAL A 461 -3.52 34.69 20.12
CA VAL A 461 -2.23 35.37 19.93
C VAL A 461 -1.84 36.49 20.91
N SER A 462 -0.91 36.19 21.83
CA SER A 462 0.12 37.15 22.27
C SER A 462 1.37 36.40 22.75
N GLY A 463 2.55 36.81 22.28
CA GLY A 463 3.79 36.04 22.41
C GLY A 463 4.61 36.22 23.70
N TRP A 464 5.83 35.67 23.59
CA TRP A 464 7.04 35.94 24.37
C TRP A 464 7.10 35.49 25.85
N SER A 465 7.98 34.51 26.07
CA SER A 465 8.85 34.34 27.25
C SER A 465 8.23 34.37 28.66
N GLN A 466 8.12 33.20 29.28
CA GLN A 466 8.53 33.05 30.67
C GLN A 466 9.04 31.64 30.98
N LYS A 467 10.11 31.55 31.78
CA LYS A 467 10.60 30.30 32.37
C LYS A 467 9.57 29.75 33.35
N MET A 468 9.48 28.43 33.45
CA MET A 468 9.23 27.76 34.72
C MET A 468 10.22 26.61 34.91
N GLU A 469 11.10 26.78 35.88
CA GLU A 469 11.91 25.70 36.44
C GLU A 469 11.03 24.88 37.39
N VAL A 470 11.13 23.56 37.34
CA VAL A 470 10.75 22.68 38.45
C VAL A 470 11.93 21.75 38.70
N GLN A 471 12.68 22.02 39.77
CA GLN A 471 13.64 21.07 40.32
C GLN A 471 12.89 19.98 41.09
N ILE A 472 13.29 18.72 40.92
CA ILE A 472 13.28 17.75 42.02
C ILE A 472 14.63 17.02 42.00
N THR A 473 15.27 16.97 43.17
CA THR A 473 16.67 16.60 43.37
C THR A 473 16.85 15.08 43.52
N THR A 474 18.00 14.57 43.08
CA THR A 474 18.42 13.16 43.15
C THR A 474 19.18 12.80 44.44
N TYR A 475 19.18 11.52 44.84
CA TYR A 475 20.33 10.80 45.44
C TYR A 475 20.26 9.31 44.99
N ARG A 476 21.24 8.66 44.31
CA ARG A 476 22.65 8.24 44.65
C ARG A 476 22.68 6.92 45.49
N GLU A 477 23.59 5.94 45.35
CA GLU A 477 24.99 5.87 44.83
C GLU A 477 25.35 4.51 44.13
N ASP A 478 26.39 4.51 43.27
CA ASP A 478 27.17 3.34 42.76
C ASP A 478 28.36 3.03 43.73
N PRO A 479 29.48 2.29 43.40
CA PRO A 479 29.85 1.37 42.29
C PRO A 479 30.39 0.02 42.90
N PRO A 480 31.55 -0.62 42.52
CA PRO A 480 32.31 -0.81 41.27
C PRO A 480 32.61 -2.31 40.92
N GLY A 481 33.45 -2.60 39.90
CA GLY A 481 34.20 -3.88 39.86
C GLY A 481 34.58 -4.51 38.50
N SER A 482 35.50 -3.92 37.74
CA SER A 482 36.10 -4.43 36.47
C SER A 482 36.71 -5.86 36.48
N LYS A 483 36.66 -6.61 35.34
CA LYS A 483 37.83 -7.01 34.47
C LYS A 483 37.60 -8.14 33.43
N ARG A 484 37.95 -7.83 32.17
CA ARG A 484 38.70 -8.62 31.13
C ARG A 484 38.58 -10.17 30.96
N SER A 485 38.08 -10.54 29.77
CA SER A 485 38.66 -11.45 28.73
C SER A 485 39.04 -12.92 29.02
N VAL A 486 38.66 -13.84 28.12
CA VAL A 486 39.53 -14.57 27.14
C VAL A 486 38.69 -15.64 26.37
N THR A 487 39.00 -15.85 25.08
CA THR A 487 38.44 -16.92 24.20
C THR A 487 39.25 -18.23 24.27
N PRO A 488 38.71 -19.41 23.88
CA PRO A 488 39.06 -19.89 22.53
C PRO A 488 38.00 -20.71 21.75
N LYS A 489 38.35 -20.87 20.47
CA LYS A 489 37.67 -21.39 19.25
C LYS A 489 37.69 -22.93 19.02
N LEU A 490 36.88 -23.35 18.03
CA LEU A 490 37.07 -24.45 17.02
C LEU A 490 36.93 -25.93 17.48
N PRO A 491 36.81 -26.92 16.55
CA PRO A 491 36.61 -26.91 15.08
C PRO A 491 35.25 -27.56 14.63
N LYS A 492 34.71 -27.54 13.39
CA LYS A 492 35.16 -27.75 12.00
C LYS A 492 35.44 -29.22 11.58
N THR A 493 34.63 -29.76 10.65
CA THR A 493 34.90 -30.80 9.60
C THR A 493 33.55 -31.21 8.96
N ASP A 494 33.42 -31.77 7.75
CA ASP A 494 34.06 -31.61 6.43
C ASP A 494 33.28 -32.49 5.40
N SER A 495 33.60 -32.37 4.10
CA SER A 495 33.31 -33.33 3.00
C SER A 495 31.85 -33.53 2.51
N ASP A 496 31.57 -33.96 1.27
CA ASP A 496 32.14 -33.72 -0.08
C ASP A 496 31.20 -34.44 -1.10
N ILE A 497 31.59 -34.47 -2.39
CA ILE A 497 31.16 -35.45 -3.43
C ILE A 497 29.72 -35.24 -3.99
N SER A 498 29.42 -35.17 -5.30
CA SER A 498 30.06 -34.77 -6.58
C SER A 498 29.17 -35.33 -7.71
N ALA A 499 29.22 -34.74 -8.92
CA ALA A 499 28.97 -35.41 -10.21
C ALA A 499 27.52 -35.95 -10.52
N SER A 500 27.07 -36.03 -11.77
CA SER A 500 27.49 -35.38 -13.03
C SER A 500 26.40 -35.56 -14.12
N ASP A 501 26.56 -34.84 -15.23
CA ASP A 501 26.08 -35.16 -16.61
C ASP A 501 24.56 -35.24 -16.91
N ALA A 502 24.07 -35.06 -18.14
CA ALA A 502 24.47 -34.22 -19.29
C ALA A 502 23.33 -34.30 -20.35
N ASP A 503 23.20 -33.29 -21.22
CA ASP A 503 22.68 -33.34 -22.60
C ASP A 503 21.20 -33.81 -22.84
N ASP A 504 20.50 -33.58 -23.96
CA ASP A 504 20.42 -32.59 -25.06
C ASP A 504 19.11 -32.98 -25.83
N TYR A 505 18.23 -32.11 -26.35
CA TYR A 505 18.23 -31.68 -27.76
C TYR A 505 16.98 -30.85 -28.15
N SER A 506 17.23 -29.79 -28.94
CA SER A 506 16.46 -29.21 -30.07
C SER A 506 14.92 -28.97 -30.04
N GLU A 507 14.57 -27.75 -30.48
CA GLU A 507 13.26 -27.28 -30.96
C GLU A 507 12.82 -27.92 -32.29
N HIS A 508 11.51 -27.97 -32.59
CA HIS A 508 10.98 -27.37 -33.84
C HIS A 508 9.45 -27.12 -33.82
N SER A 509 9.03 -26.20 -34.69
CA SER A 509 7.68 -25.61 -34.82
C SER A 509 6.67 -26.45 -35.59
N MET A 510 5.37 -26.20 -35.36
CA MET A 510 4.39 -26.06 -36.48
C MET A 510 3.12 -25.30 -36.06
N ASP A 511 2.66 -24.40 -36.93
CA ASP A 511 1.49 -23.53 -36.76
C ASP A 511 0.69 -23.54 -38.08
N SER A 512 -0.53 -24.09 -38.09
CA SER A 512 -1.47 -24.03 -39.23
C SER A 512 -2.87 -24.62 -39.02
N GLU A 513 -3.08 -25.61 -38.13
CA GLU A 513 -4.40 -26.30 -38.03
C GLU A 513 -5.51 -25.54 -37.28
N GLN A 514 -5.21 -24.46 -36.55
CA GLN A 514 -6.14 -23.88 -35.57
C GLN A 514 -7.32 -23.06 -36.13
N ARG A 515 -7.48 -22.90 -37.45
CA ARG A 515 -8.53 -22.03 -38.04
C ARG A 515 -9.87 -22.70 -38.39
N HIS A 516 -10.00 -24.02 -38.33
CA HIS A 516 -11.19 -24.72 -38.87
C HIS A 516 -12.05 -25.51 -37.86
N ARG A 517 -11.79 -25.41 -36.54
CA ARG A 517 -12.43 -26.28 -35.53
C ARG A 517 -13.27 -25.55 -34.45
N VAL A 518 -13.98 -24.48 -34.84
CA VAL A 518 -14.72 -23.60 -33.91
C VAL A 518 -16.24 -23.87 -33.84
N GLU A 519 -16.82 -24.66 -34.75
CA GLU A 519 -18.30 -24.81 -34.84
C GLU A 519 -18.91 -26.00 -34.07
N ASN A 520 -18.10 -26.93 -33.55
CA ASN A 520 -18.59 -28.04 -32.70
C ASN A 520 -18.27 -27.75 -31.22
N GLY A 521 -19.30 -27.77 -30.37
CA GLY A 521 -19.28 -27.34 -28.96
C GLY A 521 -18.52 -28.26 -27.98
N GLU A 522 -17.28 -28.61 -28.30
CA GLU A 522 -16.36 -29.30 -27.41
C GLU A 522 -15.59 -28.28 -26.56
N PHE A 523 -15.87 -28.23 -25.26
CA PHE A 523 -15.19 -27.34 -24.32
C PHE A 523 -13.82 -27.92 -23.91
N TYR A 524 -12.75 -27.18 -24.21
CA TYR A 524 -11.38 -27.57 -23.91
C TYR A 524 -11.06 -27.43 -22.42
N GLU A 525 -10.42 -28.45 -21.85
CA GLU A 525 -9.90 -28.46 -20.47
C GLU A 525 -8.38 -28.24 -20.49
N VAL A 526 -7.88 -27.30 -19.68
CA VAL A 526 -6.46 -26.92 -19.67
C VAL A 526 -5.78 -27.56 -18.46
N ASP A 527 -5.07 -28.67 -18.67
CA ASP A 527 -4.23 -29.30 -17.65
C ASP A 527 -2.89 -28.55 -17.50
N ILE A 528 -2.32 -28.57 -16.29
CA ILE A 528 -1.18 -27.72 -15.89
C ILE A 528 -0.24 -28.51 -14.97
N GLY A 529 0.95 -28.81 -15.51
CA GLY A 529 1.95 -29.73 -14.91
C GLY A 529 2.52 -29.34 -13.53
N GLU A 530 3.21 -30.31 -12.92
CA GLU A 530 3.37 -30.46 -11.47
C GLU A 530 4.36 -29.52 -10.74
N ASP A 531 5.16 -28.71 -11.45
CA ASP A 531 6.31 -28.01 -10.87
C ASP A 531 6.00 -26.66 -10.18
N VAL A 532 5.58 -26.72 -8.91
CA VAL A 532 5.56 -25.55 -7.99
C VAL A 532 6.10 -25.94 -6.61
N LYS A 533 7.37 -25.60 -6.32
CA LYS A 533 7.98 -25.75 -4.98
C LYS A 533 7.32 -24.80 -3.97
N SER A 534 7.17 -25.23 -2.71
CA SER A 534 6.38 -24.55 -1.66
C SER A 534 7.01 -23.26 -1.11
N ASP A 535 6.41 -22.12 -1.46
CA ASP A 535 6.51 -20.84 -0.76
C ASP A 535 5.22 -20.06 -1.03
N ASN A 536 4.72 -19.23 -0.09
CA ASN A 536 3.50 -18.45 -0.33
C ASN A 536 3.64 -17.53 -1.57
N LYS A 537 4.87 -17.14 -1.92
CA LYS A 537 5.18 -16.41 -3.15
C LYS A 537 5.05 -17.27 -4.41
N SER A 538 5.42 -18.55 -4.37
CA SER A 538 5.34 -19.42 -5.55
C SER A 538 3.89 -19.76 -5.91
N GLN A 539 3.02 -19.94 -4.91
CA GLN A 539 1.57 -20.11 -5.11
C GLN A 539 0.95 -18.87 -5.79
N ILE A 540 1.28 -17.66 -5.33
CA ILE A 540 0.80 -16.42 -5.94
C ILE A 540 1.37 -16.23 -7.35
N ILE A 541 2.64 -16.59 -7.60
CA ILE A 541 3.25 -16.54 -8.94
C ILE A 541 2.61 -17.58 -9.88
N ALA A 542 2.33 -18.80 -9.40
CA ALA A 542 1.62 -19.83 -10.15
C ALA A 542 0.21 -19.35 -10.52
N ALA A 543 -0.54 -18.84 -9.55
CA ALA A 543 -1.85 -18.22 -9.78
C ALA A 543 -1.77 -17.06 -10.78
N LEU A 544 -0.79 -16.15 -10.68
CA LEU A 544 -0.63 -15.04 -11.63
C LEU A 544 -0.23 -15.52 -13.05
N LYS A 545 0.61 -16.55 -13.17
CA LYS A 545 0.94 -17.19 -14.48
C LYS A 545 -0.30 -17.82 -15.11
N LEU A 546 -1.12 -18.50 -14.30
CA LEU A 546 -2.45 -19.00 -14.65
C LEU A 546 -3.36 -17.88 -15.15
N LEU A 547 -3.55 -16.82 -14.35
CA LEU A 547 -4.43 -15.69 -14.64
C LEU A 547 -4.04 -14.95 -15.92
N LYS A 548 -2.74 -14.87 -16.24
CA LYS A 548 -2.26 -14.27 -17.50
C LYS A 548 -2.79 -15.01 -18.74
N LYS A 549 -3.06 -16.32 -18.67
CA LYS A 549 -3.62 -17.11 -19.78
C LYS A 549 -5.09 -16.77 -20.10
N PHE A 550 -5.80 -16.11 -19.17
CA PHE A 550 -7.23 -15.77 -19.34
C PHE A 550 -7.48 -14.29 -19.71
N VAL A 551 -6.43 -13.47 -19.79
CA VAL A 551 -6.56 -12.05 -20.15
C VAL A 551 -6.95 -11.92 -21.63
N GLY A 552 -8.19 -11.49 -21.88
CA GLY A 552 -8.72 -11.23 -23.22
C GLY A 552 -9.68 -12.30 -23.77
N VAL A 553 -9.87 -13.42 -23.07
CA VAL A 553 -10.88 -14.41 -23.47
C VAL A 553 -12.27 -13.87 -23.14
N LYS A 554 -13.16 -13.77 -24.14
CA LYS A 554 -14.49 -13.19 -23.98
C LYS A 554 -15.46 -14.09 -23.19
N ASP A 555 -15.21 -15.39 -23.15
CA ASP A 555 -16.16 -16.39 -22.63
C ASP A 555 -15.51 -17.34 -21.61
N ILE A 556 -15.01 -16.76 -20.51
CA ILE A 556 -14.31 -17.50 -19.44
C ILE A 556 -15.27 -18.35 -18.59
N VAL A 557 -16.59 -18.11 -18.68
CA VAL A 557 -17.62 -18.84 -17.93
C VAL A 557 -17.63 -20.33 -18.30
N SER A 558 -17.15 -20.69 -19.48
CA SER A 558 -17.07 -22.06 -19.98
C SER A 558 -15.71 -22.76 -19.77
N LEU A 559 -14.67 -22.04 -19.30
CA LEU A 559 -13.33 -22.60 -19.14
C LEU A 559 -13.19 -23.35 -17.80
N ARG A 560 -13.02 -24.67 -17.86
CA ARG A 560 -12.68 -25.49 -16.70
C ARG A 560 -11.26 -25.15 -16.20
N ILE A 561 -11.16 -24.70 -14.95
CA ILE A 561 -9.87 -24.48 -14.27
C ILE A 561 -9.72 -25.48 -13.13
N SER A 562 -9.25 -26.68 -13.47
CA SER A 562 -8.63 -27.58 -12.50
C SER A 562 -7.37 -26.90 -11.96
N LEU A 563 -7.21 -26.85 -10.64
CA LEU A 563 -5.96 -26.38 -10.01
C LEU A 563 -5.24 -27.57 -9.38
N PRO A 564 -3.89 -27.60 -9.42
CA PRO A 564 -3.08 -28.56 -8.67
C PRO A 564 -3.36 -28.51 -7.17
N ALA A 565 -3.14 -29.63 -6.47
CA ALA A 565 -3.46 -29.76 -5.04
C ALA A 565 -2.72 -28.74 -4.15
N GLN A 566 -1.55 -28.25 -4.58
CA GLN A 566 -0.76 -27.19 -3.93
C GLN A 566 -1.51 -25.85 -3.78
N LEU A 567 -2.59 -25.63 -4.53
CA LEU A 567 -3.37 -24.38 -4.56
C LEU A 567 -4.79 -24.53 -3.98
N LEU A 568 -5.09 -25.69 -3.37
CA LEU A 568 -6.38 -26.00 -2.77
C LEU A 568 -6.22 -26.06 -1.25
N GLU A 569 -7.19 -25.56 -0.50
CA GLU A 569 -7.29 -25.87 0.92
C GLU A 569 -8.00 -27.22 1.11
N PRO A 570 -7.71 -27.97 2.18
CA PRO A 570 -8.22 -29.32 2.39
C PRO A 570 -9.67 -29.34 2.92
N ILE A 571 -10.60 -28.79 2.12
CA ILE A 571 -12.04 -28.64 2.46
C ILE A 571 -12.92 -28.67 1.20
N GLY A 572 -14.05 -29.38 1.24
CA GLY A 572 -15.01 -29.46 0.12
C GLY A 572 -15.88 -28.20 -0.04
N ASN A 573 -16.38 -27.92 -1.24
CA ASN A 573 -17.19 -26.71 -1.50
C ASN A 573 -18.46 -26.67 -0.65
N LEU A 574 -19.21 -27.77 -0.54
CA LEU A 574 -20.41 -27.84 0.31
C LEU A 574 -20.11 -27.61 1.79
N GLU A 575 -18.98 -28.13 2.28
CA GLU A 575 -18.57 -27.93 3.67
C GLU A 575 -18.17 -26.46 3.93
N TYR A 576 -17.53 -25.82 2.95
CA TYR A 576 -17.09 -24.44 3.03
C TYR A 576 -18.27 -23.47 2.96
N TRP A 577 -19.19 -23.61 1.99
CA TRP A 577 -20.34 -22.74 1.79
C TRP A 577 -21.61 -23.18 2.54
N ASN A 578 -21.46 -23.48 3.83
CA ASN A 578 -22.58 -23.83 4.71
C ASN A 578 -23.47 -22.63 5.11
N TYR A 579 -23.06 -21.39 4.77
CA TYR A 579 -23.75 -20.13 5.06
C TYR A 579 -24.24 -19.95 6.51
N ASN A 580 -23.51 -20.45 7.51
CA ASN A 580 -23.88 -20.25 8.91
C ASN A 580 -22.70 -20.20 9.89
N ASP A 581 -21.67 -19.40 9.59
CA ASP A 581 -20.49 -19.27 10.47
C ASP A 581 -20.84 -18.76 11.90
N ARG A 582 -22.03 -18.20 12.11
CA ARG A 582 -22.60 -17.79 13.40
C ARG A 582 -24.07 -18.23 13.56
N PRO A 583 -24.31 -19.51 13.91
CA PRO A 583 -25.65 -20.07 14.10
C PRO A 583 -26.37 -19.51 15.34
N ASP A 584 -25.62 -18.93 16.27
CA ASP A 584 -26.15 -18.22 17.43
C ASP A 584 -26.95 -16.98 17.03
N TYR A 585 -26.48 -16.21 16.03
CA TYR A 585 -27.28 -15.11 15.47
C TYR A 585 -28.43 -15.59 14.58
N PHE A 586 -28.33 -16.78 13.97
CA PHE A 586 -29.43 -17.41 13.23
C PHE A 586 -30.60 -17.77 14.16
N ALA A 587 -30.30 -18.41 15.29
CA ALA A 587 -31.30 -18.78 16.30
C ALA A 587 -31.98 -17.56 16.98
N ALA A 588 -31.31 -16.39 16.97
CA ALA A 588 -31.76 -15.16 17.63
C ALA A 588 -32.52 -14.17 16.73
N MET A 589 -32.87 -14.54 15.48
CA MET A 589 -33.54 -13.61 14.54
C MET A 589 -35.00 -13.27 14.95
N ASP A 590 -35.69 -14.17 15.64
CA ASP A 590 -37.11 -14.04 16.02
C ASP A 590 -37.32 -13.62 17.49
N THR A 591 -36.44 -12.78 18.02
CA THR A 591 -36.39 -12.39 19.43
C THR A 591 -37.25 -11.17 19.79
N SER A 592 -37.92 -10.54 18.81
CA SER A 592 -38.69 -9.31 19.01
C SER A 592 -40.02 -9.32 18.26
N ASP A 593 -41.06 -8.76 18.89
CA ASP A 593 -42.36 -8.55 18.28
C ASP A 593 -42.37 -7.38 17.28
N ASP A 594 -41.41 -6.46 17.34
CA ASP A 594 -41.27 -5.36 16.38
C ASP A 594 -40.72 -5.89 15.03
N PRO A 595 -41.45 -5.75 13.91
CA PRO A 595 -40.97 -6.13 12.58
C PRO A 595 -39.64 -5.49 12.16
N LEU A 596 -39.35 -4.27 12.60
CA LEU A 596 -38.09 -3.59 12.30
C LEU A 596 -36.91 -4.22 13.05
N GLU A 597 -37.15 -4.69 14.27
CA GLU A 597 -36.16 -5.40 15.08
C GLU A 597 -35.86 -6.79 14.52
N ARG A 598 -36.88 -7.54 14.05
CA ARG A 598 -36.68 -8.80 13.32
C ARG A 598 -35.89 -8.60 12.02
N MET A 599 -36.23 -7.57 11.23
CA MET A 599 -35.44 -7.20 10.04
C MET A 599 -33.98 -6.89 10.39
N LEU A 600 -33.71 -6.19 11.50
CA LEU A 600 -32.35 -5.96 12.00
C LEU A 600 -31.68 -7.27 12.48
N GLY A 601 -32.43 -8.21 13.05
CA GLY A 601 -31.97 -9.56 13.37
C GLY A 601 -31.52 -10.35 12.13
N VAL A 602 -32.34 -10.37 11.08
CA VAL A 602 -32.00 -10.99 9.78
C VAL A 602 -30.76 -10.35 9.16
N ILE A 603 -30.66 -9.01 9.18
CA ILE A 603 -29.48 -8.29 8.67
C ILE A 603 -28.23 -8.59 9.52
N ARG A 604 -28.37 -8.74 10.84
CA ARG A 604 -27.27 -9.12 11.74
C ARG A 604 -26.72 -10.50 11.37
N TRP A 605 -27.59 -11.50 11.25
CA TRP A 605 -27.19 -12.84 10.78
C TRP A 605 -26.54 -12.79 9.39
N LEU A 606 -27.12 -12.02 8.46
CA LEU A 606 -26.65 -11.88 7.08
C LEU A 606 -25.21 -11.34 6.97
N TYR A 607 -24.76 -10.48 7.88
CA TYR A 607 -23.36 -10.06 7.97
C TYR A 607 -22.43 -11.14 8.56
N THR A 608 -22.95 -12.02 9.41
CA THR A 608 -22.17 -13.06 10.10
C THR A 608 -22.13 -14.43 9.43
N LYS A 609 -23.07 -14.74 8.53
CA LYS A 609 -23.19 -16.07 7.90
C LYS A 609 -21.93 -16.54 7.17
N ASP A 610 -21.12 -15.57 6.72
CA ASP A 610 -19.88 -15.72 5.95
C ASP A 610 -18.70 -15.00 6.62
N LEU A 611 -18.68 -14.97 7.95
CA LEU A 611 -17.64 -14.36 8.78
C LEU A 611 -16.21 -14.74 8.34
N LYS A 612 -15.99 -15.99 7.91
CA LYS A 612 -14.70 -16.47 7.37
C LYS A 612 -14.14 -15.65 6.21
N PHE A 613 -14.97 -14.93 5.44
CA PHE A 613 -14.53 -14.03 4.37
C PHE A 613 -14.24 -12.59 4.86
N ALA A 614 -14.82 -12.18 5.98
CA ALA A 614 -14.53 -10.90 6.60
C ALA A 614 -13.18 -10.93 7.33
N THR A 615 -12.85 -12.05 7.99
CA THR A 615 -11.67 -12.20 8.86
C THR A 615 -10.57 -13.09 8.29
N GLY A 616 -10.90 -14.07 7.44
CA GLY A 616 -9.97 -15.10 6.96
C GLY A 616 -9.23 -14.80 5.65
N LYS A 617 -8.46 -15.79 5.19
CA LYS A 617 -7.75 -15.80 3.90
C LYS A 617 -8.72 -16.10 2.75
N ILE A 618 -8.39 -15.63 1.54
CA ILE A 618 -9.02 -16.17 0.32
C ILE A 618 -8.42 -17.54 0.03
N ILE A 619 -9.29 -18.51 -0.17
CA ILE A 619 -8.94 -19.91 -0.43
C ILE A 619 -9.78 -20.47 -1.59
N LYS A 620 -9.35 -21.59 -2.17
CA LYS A 620 -10.17 -22.38 -3.11
C LYS A 620 -10.46 -23.76 -2.49
N PRO A 621 -11.72 -24.12 -2.22
CA PRO A 621 -12.11 -25.46 -1.78
C PRO A 621 -12.08 -26.46 -2.96
N TYR A 622 -12.30 -27.75 -2.68
CA TYR A 622 -12.52 -28.76 -3.71
C TYR A 622 -13.84 -28.51 -4.44
N ASN A 623 -13.82 -28.54 -5.78
CA ASN A 623 -15.04 -28.44 -6.59
C ASN A 623 -15.92 -29.68 -6.37
N SER A 624 -17.11 -29.51 -5.81
CA SER A 624 -17.96 -30.65 -5.44
C SER A 624 -18.47 -31.46 -6.63
N ILE A 625 -18.54 -32.78 -6.42
CA ILE A 625 -18.99 -33.75 -7.44
C ILE A 625 -20.52 -33.79 -7.54
N LEU A 626 -21.08 -34.26 -8.66
CA LEU A 626 -22.53 -34.34 -8.82
C LEU A 626 -23.16 -35.32 -7.82
N GLY A 627 -24.11 -34.85 -7.02
CA GLY A 627 -24.72 -35.61 -5.92
C GLY A 627 -23.88 -35.69 -4.64
N GLU A 628 -22.78 -34.92 -4.52
CA GLU A 628 -22.08 -34.73 -3.25
C GLU A 628 -23.03 -34.17 -2.18
N GLN A 629 -22.84 -34.58 -0.93
CA GLN A 629 -23.70 -34.23 0.21
C GLN A 629 -22.87 -33.67 1.36
N PHE A 630 -23.42 -32.74 2.13
CA PHE A 630 -22.80 -32.30 3.39
C PHE A 630 -23.85 -31.97 4.45
N PHE A 631 -23.73 -32.66 5.59
CA PHE A 631 -24.60 -32.49 6.76
C PHE A 631 -23.78 -32.02 7.95
N CYS A 632 -24.28 -31.01 8.66
CA CYS A 632 -23.69 -30.56 9.91
C CYS A 632 -24.73 -29.96 10.86
N HIS A 633 -24.38 -29.85 12.13
CA HIS A 633 -25.17 -29.12 13.11
C HIS A 633 -24.28 -28.31 14.06
N TRP A 634 -24.92 -27.42 14.81
CA TRP A 634 -24.34 -26.67 15.90
C TRP A 634 -25.32 -26.66 17.07
N ASP A 635 -24.81 -26.82 18.28
CA ASP A 635 -25.59 -26.68 19.50
C ASP A 635 -25.15 -25.37 20.18
N VAL A 636 -25.95 -24.32 20.02
CA VAL A 636 -25.61 -22.93 20.37
C VAL A 636 -26.47 -22.40 21.51
N VAL A 637 -25.93 -21.44 22.27
CA VAL A 637 -26.72 -20.63 23.22
C VAL A 637 -27.10 -19.32 22.53
N GLU A 638 -28.27 -18.79 22.86
CA GLU A 638 -28.72 -17.49 22.34
C GLU A 638 -27.78 -16.35 22.83
N PRO A 639 -27.34 -15.43 21.96
CA PRO A 639 -26.46 -14.34 22.37
C PRO A 639 -27.14 -13.36 23.33
N GLN A 640 -26.63 -13.25 24.57
CA GLN A 640 -27.17 -12.34 25.58
C GLN A 640 -27.05 -10.86 25.17
N SER A 641 -28.10 -10.07 25.39
CA SER A 641 -28.04 -8.61 25.37
C SER A 641 -27.52 -8.01 26.68
N ASP A 642 -26.95 -6.80 26.60
CA ASP A 642 -26.80 -5.88 27.71
C ASP A 642 -28.07 -5.04 27.94
N ASP A 643 -28.05 -4.22 28.99
CA ASP A 643 -29.18 -3.34 29.39
C ASP A 643 -29.50 -2.24 28.35
N HIS A 644 -28.71 -2.13 27.29
CA HIS A 644 -28.90 -1.23 26.15
C HIS A 644 -29.26 -1.99 24.86
N GLY A 645 -29.58 -3.29 24.95
CA GLY A 645 -29.96 -4.12 23.81
C GLY A 645 -28.80 -4.46 22.86
N ASN A 646 -27.54 -4.14 23.21
CA ASN A 646 -26.39 -4.61 22.44
C ASN A 646 -26.13 -6.06 22.83
N ILE A 647 -26.04 -6.95 21.86
CA ILE A 647 -25.62 -8.32 22.12
C ILE A 647 -24.17 -8.31 22.62
N LYS A 648 -23.95 -8.77 23.86
CA LYS A 648 -22.63 -9.06 24.40
C LYS A 648 -21.99 -10.12 23.52
N ALA A 649 -20.98 -9.74 22.76
CA ALA A 649 -20.23 -10.67 21.94
C ALA A 649 -19.70 -11.80 22.85
N SER A 650 -20.04 -13.05 22.50
CA SER A 650 -19.42 -14.25 23.06
C SER A 650 -17.89 -14.06 23.02
N MET A 651 -17.27 -13.95 24.20
CA MET A 651 -15.87 -13.52 24.36
C MET A 651 -14.88 -14.63 24.02
N LEU A 652 -15.00 -15.24 22.84
CA LEU A 652 -14.08 -16.27 22.36
C LEU A 652 -12.65 -15.73 22.10
N SER A 653 -12.45 -14.41 22.09
CA SER A 653 -11.21 -13.76 21.66
C SER A 653 -10.11 -13.60 22.72
N SER A 654 -10.36 -13.95 23.99
CA SER A 654 -9.34 -13.95 25.05
C SER A 654 -9.19 -15.33 25.68
N GLU A 655 -8.00 -15.68 26.19
CA GLU A 655 -7.81 -16.93 26.94
C GLU A 655 -8.69 -16.99 28.19
N GLU A 656 -8.87 -15.85 28.87
CA GLU A 656 -9.83 -15.69 29.97
C GLU A 656 -11.28 -15.97 29.51
N GLY A 657 -11.67 -15.51 28.32
CA GLY A 657 -13.00 -15.75 27.77
C GLY A 657 -13.22 -17.20 27.32
N LYS A 658 -12.18 -17.88 26.81
CA LYS A 658 -12.21 -19.33 26.54
C LYS A 658 -12.33 -20.13 27.84
N ALA A 659 -11.57 -19.77 28.87
CA ALA A 659 -11.68 -20.38 30.21
C ALA A 659 -13.06 -20.14 30.83
N ARG A 660 -13.56 -18.91 30.77
CA ARG A 660 -14.87 -18.54 31.33
C ARG A 660 -16.06 -19.09 30.56
N GLN A 661 -15.89 -19.38 29.26
CA GLN A 661 -16.88 -20.14 28.48
C GLN A 661 -16.80 -21.65 28.76
N MET A 662 -15.64 -22.15 29.22
CA MET A 662 -15.51 -23.50 29.78
C MET A 662 -16.19 -23.58 31.15
N GLU A 663 -16.07 -22.55 32.00
CA GLU A 663 -16.82 -22.40 33.27
C GLU A 663 -18.34 -22.21 33.05
N LEU A 664 -18.77 -21.40 32.07
CA LEU A 664 -20.19 -21.24 31.71
C LEU A 664 -20.79 -22.52 31.14
N ASN A 665 -19.99 -23.39 30.51
CA ASN A 665 -20.42 -24.75 30.15
C ASN A 665 -20.52 -25.69 31.37
N THR A 666 -20.04 -25.30 32.55
CA THR A 666 -20.22 -26.02 33.83
C THR A 666 -21.32 -25.43 34.73
N THR A 667 -21.91 -24.28 34.38
CA THR A 667 -23.15 -23.79 34.98
C THR A 667 -24.35 -24.23 34.14
N GLU A 668 -25.23 -25.07 34.70
CA GLU A 668 -26.30 -25.79 33.98
C GLU A 668 -27.48 -24.91 33.48
N ASP A 669 -27.46 -23.59 33.73
CA ASP A 669 -28.64 -22.70 33.61
C ASP A 669 -28.92 -22.11 32.21
N GLN A 670 -28.15 -22.45 31.16
CA GLN A 670 -28.38 -21.88 29.81
C GLN A 670 -28.78 -22.92 28.77
N GLU A 671 -30.02 -22.79 28.29
CA GLU A 671 -30.62 -23.68 27.33
C GLU A 671 -29.95 -23.58 25.94
N LYS A 672 -29.34 -24.69 25.51
CA LYS A 672 -28.78 -24.83 24.14
C LYS A 672 -29.90 -25.14 23.14
N VAL A 673 -29.81 -24.54 21.97
CA VAL A 673 -30.69 -24.79 20.83
C VAL A 673 -29.88 -25.31 19.65
N ARG A 674 -30.45 -26.31 18.96
CA ARG A 674 -29.81 -26.93 17.80
C ARG A 674 -30.12 -26.14 16.53
N VAL A 675 -29.08 -25.93 15.71
CA VAL A 675 -29.17 -25.43 14.34
C VAL A 675 -28.57 -26.48 13.42
N ILE A 676 -29.29 -26.87 12.37
CA ILE A 676 -28.89 -27.90 11.41
C ILE A 676 -28.71 -27.31 10.01
N CYS A 677 -27.84 -27.90 9.21
CA CYS A 677 -27.62 -27.54 7.81
C CYS A 677 -27.41 -28.79 6.95
N ILE A 678 -28.15 -28.88 5.85
CA ILE A 678 -28.04 -29.93 4.83
C ILE A 678 -27.75 -29.30 3.47
N ASN A 679 -26.84 -29.90 2.70
CA ASN A 679 -26.39 -29.40 1.41
C ASN A 679 -26.27 -30.56 0.40
N GLU A 680 -26.62 -30.32 -0.86
CA GLU A 680 -26.45 -31.29 -1.95
C GLU A 680 -26.01 -30.60 -3.24
N GLN A 681 -25.06 -31.19 -3.97
CA GLN A 681 -24.63 -30.72 -5.28
C GLN A 681 -25.59 -31.20 -6.38
N ILE A 682 -26.65 -30.42 -6.64
CA ILE A 682 -27.72 -30.79 -7.58
C ILE A 682 -27.32 -30.69 -9.06
N SER A 683 -26.34 -29.85 -9.40
CA SER A 683 -25.76 -29.78 -10.76
C SER A 683 -24.26 -29.49 -10.71
N HIS A 684 -23.53 -30.01 -11.70
CA HIS A 684 -22.08 -29.81 -11.83
C HIS A 684 -21.74 -28.90 -13.03
N HIS A 685 -22.60 -28.81 -14.04
CA HIS A 685 -22.43 -27.96 -15.23
C HIS A 685 -23.75 -27.22 -15.58
N PRO A 686 -23.91 -25.95 -15.17
CA PRO A 686 -23.05 -25.19 -14.26
C PRO A 686 -23.04 -25.78 -12.84
N PRO A 687 -22.02 -25.48 -12.01
CA PRO A 687 -21.99 -25.92 -10.62
C PRO A 687 -23.08 -25.20 -9.82
N VAL A 688 -24.02 -25.99 -9.29
CA VAL A 688 -25.12 -25.54 -8.44
C VAL A 688 -25.28 -26.49 -7.26
N SER A 689 -25.24 -25.94 -6.05
CA SER A 689 -25.57 -26.63 -4.80
C SER A 689 -26.89 -26.09 -4.27
N ALA A 690 -27.72 -26.96 -3.68
CA ALA A 690 -28.88 -26.55 -2.89
C ALA A 690 -28.59 -26.72 -1.40
N PHE A 691 -29.07 -25.80 -0.57
CA PHE A 691 -28.94 -25.89 0.88
C PHE A 691 -30.25 -25.58 1.61
N HIS A 692 -30.40 -26.19 2.79
CA HIS A 692 -31.45 -25.89 3.75
C HIS A 692 -30.87 -25.91 5.17
N MET A 693 -31.24 -24.91 5.96
CA MET A 693 -30.85 -24.71 7.35
C MET A 693 -32.11 -24.55 8.20
N ALA A 694 -32.09 -25.08 9.43
CA ALA A 694 -33.19 -24.92 10.36
C ALA A 694 -32.72 -24.81 11.81
N CYS A 695 -33.46 -24.04 12.61
CA CYS A 695 -33.47 -24.11 14.07
C CYS A 695 -34.89 -24.51 14.48
N PRO A 696 -35.20 -25.82 14.52
CA PRO A 696 -36.58 -26.32 14.66
C PRO A 696 -37.27 -25.76 15.90
N LYS A 697 -36.55 -25.73 17.03
CA LYS A 697 -37.03 -25.22 18.32
C LYS A 697 -37.43 -23.74 18.31
N ARG A 698 -36.82 -22.94 17.42
CA ARG A 698 -37.15 -21.51 17.25
C ARG A 698 -38.09 -21.25 16.07
N GLY A 699 -38.44 -22.28 15.29
CA GLY A 699 -39.26 -22.11 14.08
C GLY A 699 -38.57 -21.28 13.00
N ILE A 700 -37.23 -21.30 12.92
CA ILE A 700 -36.46 -20.50 11.96
C ILE A 700 -35.88 -21.42 10.88
N GLU A 701 -36.17 -21.17 9.62
CA GLU A 701 -35.63 -21.88 8.46
C GLU A 701 -34.90 -20.93 7.52
N ALA A 702 -33.91 -21.41 6.78
CA ALA A 702 -33.33 -20.69 5.64
C ALA A 702 -32.91 -21.63 4.51
N CYS A 703 -33.09 -21.22 3.26
CA CYS A 703 -32.73 -22.04 2.11
C CYS A 703 -32.34 -21.19 0.88
N GLY A 704 -31.58 -21.80 -0.05
CA GLY A 704 -31.11 -21.12 -1.26
C GLY A 704 -30.20 -21.98 -2.12
N PHE A 705 -29.68 -21.39 -3.20
CA PHE A 705 -28.72 -22.03 -4.08
C PHE A 705 -27.34 -21.39 -3.99
N ASP A 706 -26.31 -22.21 -3.79
CA ASP A 706 -24.94 -21.82 -4.12
C ASP A 706 -24.73 -22.02 -5.63
N HIS A 707 -24.86 -20.94 -6.38
CA HIS A 707 -24.49 -20.86 -7.79
C HIS A 707 -23.74 -19.55 -7.99
N ILE A 708 -22.50 -19.64 -8.45
CA ILE A 708 -21.56 -18.53 -8.56
C ILE A 708 -21.17 -18.33 -10.02
N THR A 709 -21.15 -17.09 -10.49
CA THR A 709 -20.52 -16.72 -11.77
C THR A 709 -19.22 -15.95 -11.53
N ALA A 710 -18.17 -16.33 -12.26
CA ALA A 710 -16.89 -15.66 -12.26
C ALA A 710 -16.67 -14.93 -13.59
N ARG A 711 -16.20 -13.68 -13.54
CA ARG A 711 -15.93 -12.85 -14.73
C ARG A 711 -14.63 -12.06 -14.53
N PHE A 712 -13.80 -12.01 -15.57
CA PHE A 712 -12.64 -11.11 -15.58
C PHE A 712 -13.05 -9.74 -16.11
N THR A 713 -12.54 -8.68 -15.49
CA THR A 713 -12.73 -7.30 -15.96
C THR A 713 -11.38 -6.59 -15.88
N GLY A 714 -10.70 -6.49 -17.02
CA GLY A 714 -9.32 -5.99 -17.10
C GLY A 714 -8.36 -6.85 -16.28
N THR A 715 -7.83 -6.28 -15.19
CA THR A 715 -6.91 -6.93 -14.25
C THR A 715 -7.58 -7.45 -12.98
N THR A 716 -8.92 -7.44 -12.91
CA THR A 716 -9.69 -7.85 -11.73
C THR A 716 -10.53 -9.10 -11.99
N PHE A 717 -10.59 -9.97 -10.98
CA PHE A 717 -11.46 -11.14 -10.96
C PHE A 717 -12.71 -10.81 -10.13
N LYS A 718 -13.86 -10.71 -10.78
CA LYS A 718 -15.17 -10.46 -10.15
C LYS A 718 -15.95 -11.77 -10.02
N VAL A 719 -16.70 -11.88 -8.94
CA VAL A 719 -17.47 -13.05 -8.53
C VAL A 719 -18.85 -12.57 -8.08
N GLY A 720 -19.92 -13.19 -8.55
CA GLY A 720 -21.30 -12.79 -8.24
C GLY A 720 -22.28 -13.95 -8.30
N PRO A 721 -23.54 -13.75 -7.90
CA PRO A 721 -24.58 -14.79 -7.99
C PRO A 721 -24.79 -15.22 -9.45
N GLY A 722 -24.94 -16.54 -9.65
CA GLY A 722 -25.36 -17.13 -10.92
C GLY A 722 -26.87 -17.11 -11.10
N GLU A 723 -27.35 -17.49 -12.28
CA GLU A 723 -28.75 -17.33 -12.67
C GLU A 723 -29.75 -17.98 -11.69
N ARG A 724 -29.39 -19.13 -11.12
CA ARG A 724 -30.22 -19.85 -10.13
C ARG A 724 -30.13 -19.28 -8.71
N ASN A 725 -29.09 -18.51 -8.36
CA ASN A 725 -29.00 -17.88 -7.04
C ASN A 725 -29.80 -16.56 -7.04
N LYS A 726 -31.01 -16.61 -6.48
CA LYS A 726 -31.89 -15.43 -6.27
C LYS A 726 -31.79 -14.84 -4.85
N GLY A 727 -30.80 -15.26 -4.06
CA GLY A 727 -30.68 -14.95 -2.65
C GLY A 727 -30.97 -16.13 -1.72
N ILE A 728 -30.93 -15.85 -0.43
CA ILE A 728 -31.33 -16.77 0.64
C ILE A 728 -32.72 -16.37 1.13
N TYR A 729 -33.63 -17.35 1.23
CA TYR A 729 -34.97 -17.17 1.77
C TYR A 729 -34.95 -17.62 3.22
N VAL A 730 -35.15 -16.69 4.16
CA VAL A 730 -35.27 -16.96 5.61
C VAL A 730 -36.76 -16.93 5.97
N THR A 731 -37.26 -17.95 6.66
CA THR A 731 -38.68 -18.07 7.06
C THR A 731 -38.79 -18.20 8.57
N LEU A 732 -39.54 -17.29 9.21
CA LEU A 732 -39.88 -17.34 10.63
C LEU A 732 -41.27 -17.97 10.79
N ARG A 733 -41.32 -19.30 10.97
CA ARG A 733 -42.56 -20.10 11.09
C ARG A 733 -43.49 -19.57 12.18
N ASN A 734 -42.92 -19.18 13.31
CA ASN A 734 -43.65 -18.67 14.47
C ASN A 734 -44.26 -17.25 14.27
N ARG A 735 -43.97 -16.60 13.13
CA ARG A 735 -44.50 -15.27 12.74
C ARG A 735 -45.37 -15.37 11.49
N ASP A 736 -46.35 -16.28 11.52
CA ASP A 736 -47.24 -16.60 10.40
C ASP A 736 -46.51 -17.02 9.11
N ASP A 737 -45.31 -17.60 9.19
CA ASP A 737 -44.33 -17.78 8.09
C ASP A 737 -43.64 -16.48 7.60
N GLU A 738 -43.17 -15.63 8.52
CA GLU A 738 -42.28 -14.46 8.36
C GLU A 738 -41.15 -14.62 7.31
N GLU A 739 -41.41 -14.43 6.00
CA GLU A 739 -40.38 -14.65 4.97
C GLU A 739 -39.59 -13.39 4.55
N TYR A 740 -38.27 -13.54 4.46
CA TYR A 740 -37.29 -12.55 4.01
C TYR A 740 -36.44 -13.11 2.85
N GLN A 741 -36.44 -12.43 1.70
CA GLN A 741 -35.51 -12.70 0.60
C GLN A 741 -34.26 -11.82 0.74
N CYS A 742 -33.08 -12.44 0.86
CA CYS A 742 -31.79 -11.79 1.08
C CYS A 742 -30.83 -11.98 -0.11
N THR A 743 -30.58 -10.96 -0.95
CA THR A 743 -29.75 -11.09 -2.16
C THR A 743 -28.24 -11.01 -1.86
N HIS A 744 -27.43 -11.63 -2.72
CA HIS A 744 -25.97 -11.55 -2.64
C HIS A 744 -25.42 -10.32 -3.38
N PRO A 745 -24.39 -9.64 -2.85
CA PRO A 745 -23.66 -8.59 -3.54
C PRO A 745 -22.62 -9.20 -4.50
N ASN A 746 -22.03 -8.37 -5.38
CA ASN A 746 -20.85 -8.78 -6.13
C ASN A 746 -19.59 -8.64 -5.26
N ALA A 747 -18.64 -9.54 -5.46
CA ALA A 747 -17.32 -9.51 -4.84
C ALA A 747 -16.22 -9.48 -5.89
N SER A 748 -15.02 -9.12 -5.48
CA SER A 748 -13.82 -9.19 -6.30
C SER A 748 -12.62 -9.59 -5.47
N VAL A 749 -11.68 -10.30 -6.09
CA VAL A 749 -10.36 -10.54 -5.49
C VAL A 749 -9.48 -9.34 -5.79
N ALA A 750 -9.13 -8.59 -4.74
CA ALA A 750 -8.25 -7.45 -4.78
C ALA A 750 -6.86 -7.81 -4.22
N GLY A 751 -5.90 -6.88 -4.33
CA GLY A 751 -4.59 -7.02 -3.69
C GLY A 751 -3.49 -7.72 -4.49
N TRP A 752 -3.76 -8.16 -5.74
CA TRP A 752 -2.79 -8.78 -6.65
C TRP A 752 -1.44 -8.04 -6.73
N LEU A 753 -1.47 -6.71 -6.91
CA LEU A 753 -0.27 -5.85 -6.98
C LEU A 753 0.43 -5.63 -5.62
N ARG A 754 -0.19 -6.03 -4.50
CA ARG A 754 0.33 -5.86 -3.13
C ARG A 754 0.83 -7.17 -2.51
N GLY A 755 0.67 -8.31 -3.19
CA GLY A 755 1.10 -9.63 -2.71
C GLY A 755 0.25 -10.22 -1.57
N HIS A 756 -0.85 -9.57 -1.20
CA HIS A 756 -1.81 -10.04 -0.20
C HIS A 756 -3.21 -9.93 -0.78
N LEU A 757 -3.81 -11.07 -1.13
CA LEU A 757 -5.16 -11.11 -1.71
C LEU A 757 -6.22 -10.89 -0.62
N TYR A 758 -7.23 -10.09 -0.93
CA TYR A 758 -8.37 -9.84 -0.04
C TYR A 758 -9.66 -9.63 -0.82
N ALA A 759 -10.79 -10.01 -0.23
CA ALA A 759 -12.09 -9.84 -0.85
C ALA A 759 -12.51 -8.37 -0.76
N ALA A 760 -12.99 -7.81 -1.87
CA ALA A 760 -13.59 -6.49 -1.94
C ALA A 760 -15.02 -6.63 -2.48
N VAL A 761 -16.00 -6.41 -1.60
CA VAL A 761 -17.44 -6.45 -1.89
C VAL A 761 -17.89 -5.10 -2.45
N ALA A 762 -18.79 -5.13 -3.43
CA ALA A 762 -19.35 -3.98 -4.15
C ALA A 762 -20.85 -4.17 -4.40
N ASP A 763 -21.48 -3.18 -5.03
CA ASP A 763 -22.92 -3.12 -5.28
C ASP A 763 -23.77 -3.20 -3.99
N SER A 764 -24.93 -3.85 -4.03
CA SER A 764 -25.92 -3.84 -2.94
C SER A 764 -26.40 -5.24 -2.58
N THR A 765 -26.64 -5.45 -1.29
CA THR A 765 -27.51 -6.52 -0.78
C THR A 765 -28.90 -5.95 -0.51
N ILE A 766 -29.92 -6.70 -0.90
CA ILE A 766 -31.33 -6.36 -0.68
C ILE A 766 -31.92 -7.37 0.29
N VAL A 767 -32.62 -6.90 1.31
CA VAL A 767 -33.45 -7.75 2.18
C VAL A 767 -34.89 -7.30 2.03
N ASN A 768 -35.78 -8.19 1.61
CA ASN A 768 -37.16 -7.87 1.28
C ASN A 768 -38.12 -8.81 2.01
N CYS A 769 -39.04 -8.25 2.81
CA CYS A 769 -40.06 -9.00 3.54
C CYS A 769 -41.47 -8.57 3.07
N PRO A 770 -42.15 -9.36 2.24
CA PRO A 770 -43.48 -9.02 1.72
C PRO A 770 -44.55 -8.87 2.81
N ARG A 771 -44.57 -9.72 3.86
CA ARG A 771 -45.60 -9.68 4.90
C ARG A 771 -45.57 -8.38 5.72
N THR A 772 -44.40 -7.96 6.16
CA THR A 772 -44.23 -6.71 6.94
C THR A 772 -44.26 -5.46 6.06
N GLY A 773 -44.04 -5.63 4.75
CA GLY A 773 -43.81 -4.56 3.79
C GLY A 773 -42.47 -3.84 3.99
N LEU A 774 -41.55 -4.42 4.76
CA LEU A 774 -40.23 -3.84 5.00
C LEU A 774 -39.22 -4.27 3.95
N ARG A 775 -38.39 -3.32 3.52
CA ARG A 775 -37.27 -3.56 2.61
C ARG A 775 -36.04 -2.80 3.06
N ALA A 776 -34.89 -3.47 3.00
CA ALA A 776 -33.58 -2.89 3.25
C ALA A 776 -32.74 -2.92 1.97
N VAL A 777 -32.06 -1.80 1.71
CA VAL A 777 -30.97 -1.71 0.72
C VAL A 777 -29.68 -1.50 1.51
N LEU A 778 -28.68 -2.35 1.29
CA LEU A 778 -27.37 -2.33 1.96
C LEU A 778 -26.28 -2.12 0.90
N GLU A 779 -25.78 -0.91 0.73
CA GLU A 779 -24.75 -0.55 -0.26
C GLU A 779 -23.33 -0.75 0.29
N TYR A 780 -22.53 -1.57 -0.41
CA TYR A 780 -21.11 -1.73 -0.15
C TYR A 780 -20.32 -0.67 -0.92
N LYS A 781 -19.59 0.19 -0.22
CA LYS A 781 -18.88 1.30 -0.87
C LYS A 781 -17.54 0.83 -1.41
N GLU A 782 -17.37 0.90 -2.73
CA GLU A 782 -16.11 0.61 -3.42
C GLU A 782 -14.95 1.49 -2.88
N GLU A 783 -13.73 0.93 -2.86
CA GLU A 783 -12.51 1.65 -2.47
C GLU A 783 -12.28 2.85 -3.41
N ARG A 784 -12.59 4.07 -2.95
CA ARG A 784 -12.26 5.29 -3.70
C ARG A 784 -10.74 5.44 -3.79
N TRP A 785 -10.24 5.68 -5.00
CA TRP A 785 -8.83 6.00 -5.30
C TRP A 785 -8.27 7.16 -4.44
N LEU A 786 -9.16 8.03 -3.93
CA LEU A 786 -8.89 9.04 -2.92
C LEU A 786 -9.84 8.89 -1.72
N GLY A 787 -9.33 8.37 -0.60
CA GLY A 787 -9.98 8.55 0.72
C GLY A 787 -10.33 7.28 1.48
N LYS A 788 -11.22 7.45 2.47
CA LYS A 788 -11.19 6.72 3.75
C LYS A 788 -12.34 5.69 3.94
N ALA A 789 -12.94 5.21 2.87
CA ALA A 789 -13.98 4.18 2.91
C ALA A 789 -13.38 2.83 2.47
N ARG A 790 -12.80 2.09 3.43
CA ARG A 790 -12.34 0.71 3.20
C ARG A 790 -13.29 -0.23 3.91
N PHE A 791 -13.89 -1.16 3.16
CA PHE A 791 -14.91 -2.09 3.66
C PHE A 791 -16.17 -1.40 4.24
N ALA A 792 -16.45 -0.16 3.83
CA ALA A 792 -17.56 0.61 4.38
C ALA A 792 -18.91 0.14 3.84
N ILE A 793 -19.93 0.19 4.70
CA ILE A 793 -21.32 -0.10 4.37
C ILE A 793 -22.21 1.07 4.80
N GLU A 794 -23.24 1.31 4.01
CA GLU A 794 -24.38 2.14 4.37
C GLU A 794 -25.65 1.33 4.06
N GLY A 795 -26.67 1.41 4.91
CA GLY A 795 -27.96 0.74 4.70
C GLY A 795 -29.15 1.64 5.02
N LYS A 796 -30.28 1.38 4.37
CA LYS A 796 -31.56 2.05 4.65
C LYS A 796 -32.68 1.01 4.69
N ILE A 797 -33.44 1.00 5.77
CA ILE A 797 -34.65 0.19 5.93
C ILE A 797 -35.86 1.12 5.80
N TYR A 798 -36.83 0.74 4.98
CA TYR A 798 -38.02 1.54 4.70
C TYR A 798 -39.25 0.65 4.48
N LYS A 799 -40.44 1.24 4.54
CA LYS A 799 -41.69 0.58 4.18
C LYS A 799 -41.95 0.75 2.69
N VAL A 800 -42.15 -0.36 1.99
CA VAL A 800 -42.44 -0.42 0.56
C VAL A 800 -43.83 0.12 0.27
N ASN A 801 -43.94 0.92 -0.79
CA ASN A 801 -45.21 1.25 -1.42
C ASN A 801 -45.33 0.45 -2.73
N PRO A 802 -46.26 -0.53 -2.84
CA PRO A 802 -46.39 -1.37 -4.03
C PRO A 802 -46.69 -0.62 -5.34
N LYS A 803 -47.06 0.67 -5.27
CA LYS A 803 -47.39 1.52 -6.42
C LYS A 803 -46.22 2.38 -6.92
N ASP A 804 -45.00 2.24 -6.39
CA ASP A 804 -43.82 2.96 -6.88
C ASP A 804 -42.52 2.16 -6.82
N GLU A 805 -41.44 2.77 -7.33
CA GLU A 805 -40.11 2.17 -7.48
C GLU A 805 -39.47 1.68 -6.16
N SER A 806 -40.04 2.03 -5.00
CA SER A 806 -39.55 1.54 -3.70
C SER A 806 -39.59 0.01 -3.58
N ALA A 807 -40.51 -0.66 -4.30
CA ALA A 807 -40.63 -2.12 -4.35
C ALA A 807 -39.50 -2.80 -5.15
N THR A 808 -38.93 -2.12 -6.14
CA THR A 808 -37.92 -2.68 -7.05
C THR A 808 -36.51 -2.09 -6.84
N ALA A 809 -36.37 -1.03 -6.04
CA ALA A 809 -35.11 -0.37 -5.78
C ALA A 809 -33.99 -1.33 -5.32
N THR A 810 -32.83 -1.20 -5.95
CA THR A 810 -31.58 -1.92 -5.66
C THR A 810 -30.44 -1.00 -5.18
N SER A 811 -30.67 0.32 -5.19
CA SER A 811 -29.71 1.33 -4.71
C SER A 811 -30.45 2.52 -4.08
N PHE A 812 -29.75 3.32 -3.26
CA PHE A 812 -30.31 4.50 -2.60
C PHE A 812 -30.83 5.57 -3.56
N ARG A 813 -30.36 5.56 -4.82
CA ARG A 813 -30.82 6.50 -5.85
C ARG A 813 -32.20 6.16 -6.40
N GLN A 814 -32.60 4.90 -6.31
CA GLN A 814 -33.89 4.39 -6.77
C GLN A 814 -34.96 4.40 -5.67
N ILE A 815 -34.58 4.65 -4.40
CA ILE A 815 -35.56 4.85 -3.32
C ILE A 815 -36.22 6.23 -3.53
N PRO A 816 -37.55 6.30 -3.73
CA PRO A 816 -38.24 7.57 -3.96
C PRO A 816 -38.06 8.54 -2.78
N LYS A 817 -37.87 9.84 -3.06
CA LYS A 817 -37.65 10.88 -2.02
C LYS A 817 -38.78 11.01 -1.00
N LYS A 818 -39.99 10.56 -1.36
CA LYS A 818 -41.20 10.54 -0.51
C LYS A 818 -41.29 9.31 0.42
N THR A 819 -40.41 8.33 0.26
CA THR A 819 -40.46 7.08 1.01
C THR A 819 -39.91 7.30 2.42
N THR A 820 -40.71 6.91 3.43
CA THR A 820 -40.33 7.03 4.84
C THR A 820 -39.25 5.99 5.17
N ILE A 821 -38.05 6.46 5.51
CA ILE A 821 -36.97 5.62 6.03
C ILE A 821 -37.20 5.42 7.53
N LEU A 822 -37.13 4.17 7.99
CA LEU A 822 -37.39 3.78 9.38
C LEU A 822 -36.09 3.59 10.17
N ALA A 823 -35.05 3.06 9.52
CA ALA A 823 -33.73 2.91 10.11
C ALA A 823 -32.61 3.12 9.08
N ALA A 824 -31.45 3.56 9.55
CA ALA A 824 -30.20 3.65 8.80
C ALA A 824 -29.14 2.73 9.42
N ILE A 825 -28.35 2.08 8.58
CA ILE A 825 -27.21 1.26 9.01
C ILE A 825 -25.94 1.92 8.49
N ASN A 826 -24.90 2.02 9.31
CA ASN A 826 -23.61 2.58 8.90
C ASN A 826 -22.46 1.84 9.59
N GLY A 827 -21.33 1.66 8.91
CA GLY A 827 -20.16 1.06 9.52
C GLY A 827 -19.21 0.40 8.53
N SER A 828 -18.61 -0.71 8.94
CA SER A 828 -17.70 -1.51 8.14
C SER A 828 -18.04 -3.00 8.23
N TRP A 829 -18.11 -3.69 7.09
CA TRP A 829 -18.32 -5.14 7.05
C TRP A 829 -17.09 -5.95 7.52
N ARG A 830 -16.02 -5.27 7.92
CA ARG A 830 -14.86 -5.83 8.65
C ARG A 830 -14.59 -5.08 9.98
N GLY A 831 -15.59 -4.43 10.54
CA GLY A 831 -15.49 -3.61 11.75
C GLY A 831 -16.82 -3.52 12.49
N GLU A 832 -17.02 -2.38 13.18
CA GLU A 832 -18.31 -2.04 13.79
C GLU A 832 -19.36 -1.74 12.72
N ILE A 833 -20.57 -2.25 12.95
CA ILE A 833 -21.79 -1.99 12.20
C ILE A 833 -22.80 -1.44 13.21
N LYS A 834 -23.31 -0.24 12.96
CA LYS A 834 -24.30 0.42 13.81
C LYS A 834 -25.63 0.54 13.10
N ALA A 835 -26.72 0.44 13.84
CA ALA A 835 -28.06 0.69 13.38
C ALA A 835 -28.65 1.86 14.15
N LYS A 836 -29.18 2.84 13.42
CA LYS A 836 -29.90 4.00 13.96
C LYS A 836 -31.36 3.94 13.55
N ARG A 837 -32.26 3.87 14.53
CA ARG A 837 -33.69 4.04 14.37
C ARG A 837 -34.00 5.53 14.14
N LEU A 838 -34.89 5.83 13.19
CA LEU A 838 -35.27 7.20 12.83
C LEU A 838 -36.61 7.63 13.43
N ASP A 839 -37.39 6.68 13.96
CA ASP A 839 -38.60 6.91 14.76
C ASP A 839 -38.26 7.31 16.20
N THR A 840 -37.21 6.71 16.80
CA THR A 840 -36.75 7.00 18.18
C THR A 840 -35.49 7.88 18.26
N ASP A 841 -34.83 8.15 17.13
CA ASP A 841 -33.47 8.74 17.01
C ASP A 841 -32.34 7.95 17.70
N GLU A 842 -32.62 6.71 18.14
CA GLU A 842 -31.69 5.85 18.89
C GLU A 842 -30.66 5.16 17.97
N GLU A 843 -29.36 5.31 18.27
CA GLU A 843 -28.27 4.59 17.61
C GLU A 843 -27.63 3.57 18.56
N ARG A 844 -27.55 2.30 18.12
CA ARG A 844 -26.92 1.21 18.87
C ARG A 844 -25.94 0.42 18.00
N LEU A 845 -25.07 -0.36 18.65
CA LEU A 845 -24.16 -1.28 17.96
C LEU A 845 -24.97 -2.50 17.49
N LEU A 846 -25.05 -2.72 16.18
CA LEU A 846 -25.71 -3.90 15.63
C LEU A 846 -24.81 -5.13 15.71
N LEU A 847 -23.51 -4.93 15.45
CA LEU A 847 -22.48 -5.96 15.39
C LEU A 847 -21.07 -5.35 15.40
N ASP A 848 -20.06 -6.04 15.97
CA ASP A 848 -18.65 -5.77 15.68
C ASP A 848 -17.99 -7.03 15.09
N MET A 849 -17.65 -6.99 13.80
CA MET A 849 -17.04 -8.11 13.09
C MET A 849 -15.65 -8.49 13.60
N ARG A 850 -14.98 -7.63 14.38
CA ARG A 850 -13.60 -7.86 14.87
C ARG A 850 -13.54 -8.77 16.08
N THR A 851 -14.65 -8.92 16.81
CA THR A 851 -14.74 -9.70 18.06
C THR A 851 -15.32 -11.10 17.85
N LEU A 852 -15.65 -11.47 16.61
CA LEU A 852 -16.31 -12.71 16.28
C LEU A 852 -15.35 -13.74 15.69
N GLU A 853 -15.39 -14.96 16.23
CA GLU A 853 -14.85 -16.16 15.59
C GLU A 853 -16.01 -17.01 15.05
N CYS A 854 -15.73 -17.89 14.08
CA CYS A 854 -16.72 -18.81 13.51
C CYS A 854 -17.03 -19.92 14.52
N VAL A 855 -18.30 -20.26 14.73
CA VAL A 855 -18.66 -21.35 15.66
C VAL A 855 -18.32 -22.70 15.01
N PRO A 856 -17.53 -23.58 15.66
CA PRO A 856 -17.22 -24.90 15.14
C PRO A 856 -18.48 -25.73 14.89
N LYS A 857 -18.59 -26.29 13.68
CA LYS A 857 -19.67 -27.20 13.28
C LYS A 857 -19.38 -28.63 13.69
N VAL A 858 -20.40 -29.33 14.15
CA VAL A 858 -20.36 -30.77 14.43
C VAL A 858 -20.73 -31.52 13.15
N VAL A 859 -19.92 -32.52 12.81
CA VAL A 859 -20.04 -33.39 11.64
C VAL A 859 -19.70 -34.80 12.10
N LYS A 860 -20.36 -35.81 11.55
CA LYS A 860 -20.07 -37.22 11.84
C LYS A 860 -18.59 -37.59 11.59
N PRO A 861 -18.03 -38.57 12.32
CA PRO A 861 -16.78 -39.24 11.96
C PRO A 861 -16.82 -39.76 10.52
N ILE A 862 -15.66 -39.84 9.84
CA ILE A 862 -15.58 -40.22 8.41
C ILE A 862 -16.04 -41.69 8.21
N GLU A 863 -15.89 -42.49 9.26
CA GLU A 863 -16.27 -43.90 9.36
C GLU A 863 -17.80 -44.09 9.40
N GLU A 864 -18.54 -43.09 9.86
CA GLU A 864 -20.01 -43.07 10.00
C GLU A 864 -20.72 -42.29 8.89
N GLN A 865 -19.95 -41.72 7.95
CA GLN A 865 -20.46 -40.95 6.82
C GLN A 865 -20.83 -41.83 5.63
N ASP A 866 -21.89 -41.48 4.90
CA ASP A 866 -22.28 -42.14 3.66
C ASP A 866 -21.25 -41.89 2.54
N GLU A 867 -21.19 -42.76 1.51
CA GLU A 867 -20.18 -42.68 0.44
C GLU A 867 -20.21 -41.36 -0.36
N MET A 868 -21.35 -40.66 -0.36
CA MET A 868 -21.54 -39.39 -1.04
C MET A 868 -21.30 -38.16 -0.15
N GLU A 869 -20.91 -38.32 1.11
CA GLU A 869 -20.60 -37.18 2.00
C GLU A 869 -19.21 -36.58 1.71
N SER A 870 -19.13 -35.24 1.68
CA SER A 870 -17.94 -34.50 1.22
C SER A 870 -16.64 -34.94 1.89
N ARG A 871 -16.61 -35.13 3.22
CA ARG A 871 -15.35 -35.49 3.89
C ARG A 871 -14.91 -36.91 3.54
N ARG A 872 -15.83 -37.87 3.40
CA ARG A 872 -15.53 -39.24 2.96
C ARG A 872 -15.02 -39.28 1.52
N ILE A 873 -15.64 -38.56 0.59
CA ILE A 873 -15.18 -38.43 -0.82
C ILE A 873 -13.76 -37.86 -0.87
N TRP A 874 -13.53 -36.72 -0.21
CA TRP A 874 -12.30 -35.96 -0.36
C TRP A 874 -11.16 -36.43 0.58
N ASN A 875 -11.41 -37.34 1.52
CA ASN A 875 -10.44 -37.83 2.52
C ASN A 875 -9.08 -38.22 1.91
N SER A 876 -9.11 -38.94 0.79
CA SER A 876 -7.90 -39.44 0.11
C SER A 876 -7.00 -38.34 -0.48
N VAL A 877 -7.57 -37.16 -0.75
CA VAL A 877 -6.90 -35.93 -1.19
C VAL A 877 -6.49 -35.10 0.03
N THR A 878 -7.42 -34.87 0.97
CA THR A 878 -7.23 -34.14 2.23
C THR A 878 -6.02 -34.65 2.99
N THR A 879 -5.95 -35.96 3.26
CA THR A 879 -4.86 -36.60 4.02
C THR A 879 -3.50 -36.36 3.35
N LYS A 880 -3.44 -36.42 2.01
CA LYS A 880 -2.19 -36.22 1.25
C LYS A 880 -1.77 -34.75 1.20
N ILE A 881 -2.71 -33.80 1.13
CA ILE A 881 -2.40 -32.36 1.24
C ILE A 881 -1.83 -32.06 2.63
N LEU A 882 -2.43 -32.60 3.69
CA LEU A 882 -1.97 -32.44 5.08
C LEU A 882 -0.60 -33.09 5.32
N ALA A 883 -0.30 -34.21 4.66
CA ALA A 883 1.02 -34.86 4.64
C ALA A 883 2.04 -34.17 3.70
N HIS A 884 1.66 -33.09 3.01
CA HIS A 884 2.47 -32.39 2.00
C HIS A 884 2.86 -33.22 0.75
N GLU A 885 2.16 -34.32 0.49
CA GLU A 885 2.38 -35.24 -0.64
C GLU A 885 1.66 -34.76 -1.93
N PHE A 886 1.95 -33.54 -2.37
CA PHE A 886 1.11 -32.83 -3.35
C PHE A 886 0.94 -33.51 -4.73
N SER A 887 1.94 -34.23 -5.25
CA SER A 887 1.79 -35.02 -6.49
C SER A 887 0.80 -36.18 -6.29
N GLN A 888 0.92 -36.92 -5.18
CA GLN A 888 -0.02 -37.98 -4.84
C GLN A 888 -1.43 -37.44 -4.59
N ALA A 889 -1.56 -36.27 -3.95
CA ALA A 889 -2.84 -35.58 -3.76
C ALA A 889 -3.48 -35.20 -5.10
N THR A 890 -2.68 -34.73 -6.06
CA THR A 890 -3.15 -34.37 -7.41
C THR A 890 -3.62 -35.61 -8.17
N LYS A 891 -2.91 -36.74 -8.10
CA LYS A 891 -3.34 -38.03 -8.68
C LYS A 891 -4.64 -38.54 -8.05
N ALA A 892 -4.79 -38.46 -6.73
CA ALA A 892 -6.01 -38.84 -6.04
C ALA A 892 -7.22 -37.96 -6.46
N LYS A 893 -7.01 -36.64 -6.60
CA LYS A 893 -8.01 -35.70 -7.12
C LYS A 893 -8.42 -36.04 -8.56
N GLN A 894 -7.45 -36.26 -9.45
CA GLN A 894 -7.70 -36.63 -10.84
C GLN A 894 -8.50 -37.94 -10.95
N ALA A 895 -8.24 -38.93 -10.09
CA ALA A 895 -9.00 -40.19 -10.07
C ALA A 895 -10.48 -39.98 -9.71
N ILE A 896 -10.78 -39.10 -8.74
CA ILE A 896 -12.17 -38.73 -8.39
C ILE A 896 -12.86 -38.03 -9.57
N GLU A 897 -12.18 -37.06 -10.19
CA GLU A 897 -12.71 -36.28 -11.33
C GLU A 897 -12.90 -37.14 -12.60
N GLU A 898 -12.01 -38.10 -12.86
CA GLU A 898 -12.16 -39.09 -13.94
C GLU A 898 -13.34 -40.02 -13.68
N ARG A 899 -13.50 -40.51 -12.44
CA ARG A 899 -14.64 -41.37 -12.08
C ARG A 899 -15.97 -40.64 -12.27
N GLN A 900 -16.04 -39.34 -11.99
CA GLN A 900 -17.23 -38.53 -12.27
C GLN A 900 -17.48 -38.34 -13.77
N ARG A 901 -16.44 -38.15 -14.58
CA ARG A 901 -16.55 -38.07 -16.05
C ARG A 901 -17.09 -39.39 -16.64
N GLN A 902 -16.63 -40.55 -16.13
CA GLN A 902 -17.18 -41.86 -16.48
C GLN A 902 -18.67 -41.98 -16.13
N LEU A 903 -19.05 -41.67 -14.87
CA LEU A 903 -20.46 -41.75 -14.43
C LEU A 903 -21.37 -40.79 -15.21
N ALA A 904 -20.87 -39.63 -15.64
CA ALA A 904 -21.62 -38.73 -16.53
C ALA A 904 -21.79 -39.32 -17.94
N ALA A 905 -20.76 -39.97 -18.49
CA ALA A 905 -20.85 -40.66 -19.77
C ALA A 905 -21.81 -41.87 -19.73
N GLU A 906 -21.77 -42.68 -18.66
CA GLU A 906 -22.71 -43.79 -18.43
C GLU A 906 -24.18 -43.30 -18.39
N ARG A 907 -24.47 -42.22 -17.64
CA ARG A 907 -25.81 -41.61 -17.60
C ARG A 907 -26.26 -41.12 -18.97
N LYS A 908 -25.37 -40.46 -19.74
CA LYS A 908 -25.63 -40.00 -21.10
C LYS A 908 -25.92 -41.16 -22.06
N GLN A 909 -25.16 -42.26 -21.99
CA GLN A 909 -25.40 -43.47 -22.78
C GLN A 909 -26.75 -44.13 -22.47
N ARG A 910 -27.18 -44.10 -21.20
CA ARG A 910 -28.48 -44.63 -20.75
C ARG A 910 -29.66 -43.66 -20.95
N ASN A 911 -29.40 -42.45 -21.46
CA ASN A 911 -30.37 -41.35 -21.54
C ASN A 911 -31.08 -41.05 -20.20
N GLN A 912 -30.34 -41.15 -19.09
CA GLN A 912 -30.84 -40.91 -17.73
C GLN A 912 -30.36 -39.56 -17.20
N ALA A 913 -31.30 -38.73 -16.73
CA ALA A 913 -30.97 -37.52 -15.97
C ALA A 913 -30.46 -37.88 -14.56
N PHE A 914 -29.63 -37.01 -13.99
CA PHE A 914 -29.37 -37.04 -12.55
C PHE A 914 -30.59 -36.50 -11.80
N VAL A 915 -30.94 -37.13 -10.67
CA VAL A 915 -32.04 -36.71 -9.80
C VAL A 915 -31.44 -36.52 -8.40
N PRO A 916 -31.52 -35.33 -7.79
CA PRO A 916 -31.06 -35.12 -6.42
C PRO A 916 -31.93 -35.89 -5.41
N ILE A 917 -31.35 -36.19 -4.25
CA ILE A 917 -31.97 -37.03 -3.22
C ILE A 917 -32.81 -36.19 -2.26
N TYR A 918 -32.29 -35.05 -1.81
CA TYR A 918 -32.89 -34.23 -0.75
C TYR A 918 -33.63 -32.99 -1.28
N PHE A 919 -33.39 -32.61 -2.54
CA PHE A 919 -34.01 -31.44 -3.17
C PHE A 919 -34.75 -31.79 -4.47
N GLU A 920 -35.89 -31.13 -4.71
CA GLU A 920 -36.71 -31.33 -5.89
C GLU A 920 -36.12 -30.59 -7.12
N GLU A 921 -36.28 -31.15 -8.33
CA GLU A 921 -36.01 -30.47 -9.61
C GLU A 921 -37.14 -30.76 -10.63
N PRO A 922 -37.43 -29.83 -11.58
CA PRO A 922 -36.84 -28.50 -11.71
C PRO A 922 -37.45 -27.51 -10.70
N VAL A 923 -36.63 -26.55 -10.25
CA VAL A 923 -37.07 -25.57 -9.25
C VAL A 923 -37.70 -24.34 -9.89
N VAL A 924 -38.94 -24.06 -9.49
CA VAL A 924 -39.68 -22.84 -9.82
C VAL A 924 -39.25 -21.73 -8.85
N ASP A 925 -39.18 -20.48 -9.33
CA ASP A 925 -38.90 -19.25 -8.55
C ASP A 925 -37.55 -19.14 -7.83
N GLY A 926 -36.63 -20.11 -8.00
CA GLY A 926 -35.26 -20.01 -7.48
C GLY A 926 -35.11 -20.24 -5.98
N LYS A 927 -36.10 -20.88 -5.34
CA LYS A 927 -36.07 -21.34 -3.95
C LYS A 927 -36.06 -22.88 -3.90
N PRO A 928 -35.03 -23.55 -3.34
CA PRO A 928 -35.00 -25.01 -3.29
C PRO A 928 -36.12 -25.58 -2.41
N VAL A 929 -36.72 -26.68 -2.85
CA VAL A 929 -37.77 -27.42 -2.12
C VAL A 929 -37.21 -28.77 -1.68
N LEU A 930 -37.50 -29.15 -0.43
CA LEU A 930 -37.07 -30.44 0.12
C LEU A 930 -38.00 -31.59 -0.31
N THR A 931 -37.39 -32.67 -0.81
CA THR A 931 -38.09 -33.95 -1.04
C THR A 931 -38.61 -34.54 0.27
N SER A 932 -39.39 -35.63 0.19
CA SER A 932 -39.75 -36.42 1.37
C SER A 932 -38.52 -36.92 2.15
N GLN A 933 -37.44 -37.30 1.46
CA GLN A 933 -36.18 -37.69 2.09
C GLN A 933 -35.44 -36.48 2.71
N GLY A 934 -35.48 -35.31 2.04
CA GLY A 934 -35.01 -34.03 2.59
C GLY A 934 -35.65 -33.70 3.93
N LYS A 935 -36.99 -33.73 3.98
CA LYS A 935 -37.78 -33.47 5.20
C LYS A 935 -37.47 -34.49 6.30
N SER A 936 -37.38 -35.77 5.96
CA SER A 936 -36.99 -36.83 6.93
C SER A 936 -35.57 -36.66 7.47
N LYS A 937 -34.61 -36.24 6.64
CA LYS A 937 -33.22 -35.97 7.07
C LYS A 937 -33.16 -34.77 8.03
N VAL A 938 -33.87 -33.69 7.72
CA VAL A 938 -34.03 -32.51 8.59
C VAL A 938 -34.61 -32.94 9.95
N ALA A 939 -35.71 -33.69 9.95
CA ALA A 939 -36.34 -34.19 11.18
C ALA A 939 -35.43 -35.13 11.99
N ALA A 940 -34.59 -35.94 11.34
CA ALA A 940 -33.66 -36.86 12.02
C ALA A 940 -32.40 -36.16 12.58
N MET A 941 -32.08 -34.95 12.13
CA MET A 941 -30.98 -34.13 12.67
C MET A 941 -31.43 -33.13 13.75
N SER A 942 -32.73 -32.83 13.78
CA SER A 942 -33.39 -31.89 14.71
C SER A 942 -33.29 -32.36 16.16
#